data_AF-A0A366S7I0-F1
#
_entry.id   AF-A0A366S7I0-F1
#
_cell.length_a   1.000
_cell.length_b   1.000
_cell.length_c   1.000
_cell.angle_alpha   90.00
_cell.angle_beta   90.00
_cell.angle_gamma   90.00
#
_symmetry.space_group_name_H-M   'P 1'
#
loop_
_entity.id
_entity.type
_entity.pdbx_description
1 polymer ?
#
loop_
_entity_poly.entity_id
_entity_poly.type
_entity_poly.pdbx_seq_one_letter_code
_entity_poly.pdbx_strand_id
1 'polypeptide(L)'
;MWIINTHTLILEEFIGLNRPPFAILSHTWDKDEVTFQEFRSSTRDYSQRLGGQKILNTCALARSRDFNYVWIDSCCIDKTNSVELAEAINSMFEWYATAEECYVFIQDLGSEAPIESLKRSRWFSRGWTLQELLAPNKLIFFDSDWRLRGTKHDLLGLVSDASGISQEVLRDKSLLSEIPVSHKMSWAASRQTTRPEDIAYCLIGLFDVRMVFIYGEGRKNAFYRLQEKIIHQTNDMSIFLWHSLSADRKYSGVLASGPEEFVHGSRCRQARGAVDTPEYAITNKGIRIEIGLQYTSSGDTIMPLHHSYGTHAMVGIYLKVYGGGTYARVRPHELAHLDRAIRGRPAQRYLIPSISAGSEPKLDATRENAFLFKFPLETEYWQYESTNSPTWWDRDTQSYLRDGNTSFTACHFFRSDWHDVTPYLDFVVAFGVTDSGEAWAMIDAGSLYDAAVSGQMHLVKEQAEKHMRANESSCVTIHRYGPQQLDRTCTYEDGNEVWKETPRQTISTIYLKVSVLIMAQKTDYQNIFHWAETQKDGSIPSFATRDNDPYEYLSGFNNHHESEAVPGTIPRGQNNPRVVRFGLYAEQMSDSFGASRNANRNSWLYRSRPAVAHQGFTDMPKVEGTESCFLPLNPEVRISPTQLAWLPFDISEGTDFVSGLRTVAGSGDPTLREGLATHIFSATKSMEKRAFVNSDGDFLIIAQQGALDIQTEFGNLYVQPGEICVIQRGQRFKVNVEGPTRGYILEIWGSHYELPELGPLGSNGLANARDFMYPKARYNVTRDDPWEIVYKLGGKFFKSTQNHCPFDVIAWHGNYVPYKYDLTKFVNVGSISVDHIDPSIFCVLTAKSRDENAPLADFLIFSPRWDVASHTYRPPYYHRNAASELMGLIYGEYAGRSDEFQPGGISFECGWVPHGVAYEEFKAASAQPPPEMQISKGAVAFMFESCRQLTITDWAWNSDKKHEHEPKMWDDLVDNFSSHMDEVKEILSKSKK
;
A
#
# COMPACT_ATOMS: atom_id res chain seq x y z
N MET A 1 -0.22 -24.75 32.17
CA MET A 1 0.33 -25.96 31.51
C MET A 1 -0.39 -27.19 32.06
N TRP A 2 -1.01 -28.00 31.21
CA TRP A 2 -1.59 -29.28 31.60
C TRP A 2 -0.54 -30.38 31.59
N ILE A 3 -0.55 -31.27 32.60
CA ILE A 3 0.39 -32.40 32.70
C ILE A 3 -0.37 -33.65 33.16
N ILE A 4 -0.01 -34.83 32.66
CA ILE A 4 -0.65 -36.10 33.02
C ILE A 4 -0.05 -36.59 34.33
N ASN A 5 -0.89 -36.88 35.31
CA ASN A 5 -0.50 -37.66 36.48
C ASN A 5 -0.37 -39.13 36.07
N THR A 6 0.84 -39.67 36.19
CA THR A 6 1.15 -41.01 35.69
C THR A 6 0.44 -42.11 36.45
N HIS A 7 0.04 -41.91 37.72
CA HIS A 7 -0.66 -42.95 38.50
C HIS A 7 -2.16 -42.96 38.24
N THR A 8 -2.76 -41.77 38.13
CA THR A 8 -4.22 -41.62 37.97
C THR A 8 -4.65 -41.55 36.50
N LEU A 9 -3.73 -41.23 35.58
CA LEU A 9 -3.97 -40.96 34.16
C LEU A 9 -4.96 -39.81 33.94
N ILE A 10 -4.91 -38.79 34.80
CA ILE A 10 -5.73 -37.59 34.73
C ILE A 10 -4.85 -36.38 34.40
N LEU A 11 -5.38 -35.41 33.64
CA LEU A 11 -4.72 -34.13 33.39
C LEU A 11 -4.89 -33.20 34.58
N GLU A 12 -3.78 -32.69 35.10
CA GLU A 12 -3.71 -31.68 36.16
C GLU A 12 -3.12 -30.37 35.59
N GLU A 13 -3.69 -29.23 35.98
CA GLU A 13 -3.22 -27.92 35.53
C GLU A 13 -2.25 -27.30 36.53
N PHE A 14 -1.09 -26.85 36.05
CA PHE A 14 -0.12 -26.10 36.82
C PHE A 14 0.11 -24.72 36.20
N ILE A 15 0.06 -23.69 37.05
CA ILE A 15 0.20 -22.27 36.67
C ILE A 15 1.53 -21.73 37.23
N GLY A 16 2.31 -21.05 36.39
CA GLY A 16 3.56 -20.39 36.78
C GLY A 16 4.70 -21.36 37.13
N LEU A 17 5.51 -20.99 38.13
CA LEU A 17 6.71 -21.74 38.54
C LEU A 17 6.41 -22.97 39.42
N ASN A 18 5.16 -23.20 39.82
CA ASN A 18 4.75 -24.30 40.70
C ASN A 18 4.63 -25.65 39.96
N ARG A 19 5.50 -25.92 38.98
CA ARG A 19 5.49 -27.16 38.19
C ARG A 19 6.26 -28.26 38.94
N PRO A 20 5.68 -29.45 39.14
CA PRO A 20 6.41 -30.58 39.71
C PRO A 20 7.46 -31.09 38.72
N PRO A 21 8.50 -31.83 39.17
CA PRO A 21 9.38 -32.57 38.27
C PRO A 21 8.58 -33.49 37.36
N PHE A 22 8.82 -33.41 36.06
CA PHE A 22 8.07 -34.14 35.04
C PHE A 22 8.98 -34.65 33.92
N ALA A 23 8.56 -35.74 33.29
CA ALA A 23 9.14 -36.23 32.05
C ALA A 23 8.34 -35.71 30.85
N ILE A 24 8.96 -35.63 29.67
CA ILE A 24 8.32 -35.12 28.45
C ILE A 24 8.50 -36.11 27.30
N LEU A 25 7.46 -36.29 26.47
CA LEU A 25 7.52 -37.15 25.29
C LEU A 25 7.75 -36.34 24.02
N SER A 26 8.82 -36.66 23.30
CA SER A 26 9.06 -36.25 21.93
C SER A 26 8.74 -37.41 20.98
N HIS A 27 7.86 -37.20 20.02
CA HIS A 27 7.43 -38.24 19.09
C HIS A 27 6.92 -37.66 17.77
N THR A 28 6.77 -38.51 16.75
CA THR A 28 6.11 -38.10 15.50
C THR A 28 4.65 -38.50 15.51
N TRP A 29 3.75 -37.57 15.21
CA TRP A 29 2.33 -37.85 15.16
C TRP A 29 1.96 -38.76 13.98
N ASP A 30 1.00 -39.65 14.25
CA ASP A 30 0.32 -40.50 13.27
C ASP A 30 -1.20 -40.21 13.24
N LYS A 31 -1.97 -40.94 12.44
CA LYS A 31 -3.42 -40.68 12.24
C LYS A 31 -4.27 -40.88 13.49
N ASP A 32 -3.80 -41.67 14.45
CA ASP A 32 -4.57 -42.14 15.61
C ASP A 32 -4.15 -41.50 16.95
N GLU A 33 -3.50 -40.33 16.96
CA GLU A 33 -3.16 -39.62 18.22
C GLU A 33 -4.40 -39.27 19.06
N VAL A 34 -4.27 -39.38 20.38
CA VAL A 34 -5.31 -38.97 21.32
C VAL A 34 -5.20 -37.47 21.57
N THR A 35 -6.28 -36.74 21.34
CA THR A 35 -6.36 -35.30 21.58
C THR A 35 -6.63 -34.96 23.05
N PHE A 36 -6.43 -33.70 23.45
CA PHE A 36 -6.74 -33.22 24.81
C PHE A 36 -8.19 -33.53 25.24
N GLN A 37 -9.15 -33.27 24.35
CA GLN A 37 -10.58 -33.50 24.63
C GLN A 37 -10.90 -35.00 24.76
N GLU A 38 -10.29 -35.84 23.93
CA GLU A 38 -10.46 -37.29 24.01
C GLU A 38 -9.84 -37.88 25.27
N PHE A 39 -8.67 -37.40 25.69
CA PHE A 39 -8.01 -37.86 26.90
C PHE A 39 -8.77 -37.44 28.18
N ARG A 40 -9.36 -36.25 28.19
CA ARG A 40 -10.17 -35.74 29.31
C ARG A 40 -11.53 -36.44 29.45
N SER A 41 -12.05 -37.01 28.37
CA SER A 41 -13.34 -37.68 28.34
C SER A 41 -13.27 -39.08 28.93
N SER A 42 -14.01 -39.34 30.02
CA SER A 42 -14.12 -40.66 30.66
C SER A 42 -14.98 -41.68 29.89
N THR A 43 -15.40 -41.37 28.66
CA THR A 43 -16.36 -42.18 27.88
C THR A 43 -15.77 -42.94 26.69
N ARG A 44 -14.48 -42.74 26.35
CA ARG A 44 -13.84 -43.41 25.21
C ARG A 44 -12.64 -44.24 25.65
N ASP A 45 -12.66 -45.53 25.29
CA ASP A 45 -11.49 -46.40 25.47
C ASP A 45 -10.44 -46.08 24.39
N TYR A 46 -9.44 -45.28 24.76
CA TYR A 46 -8.29 -44.97 23.91
C TYR A 46 -7.16 -46.00 24.03
N SER A 47 -7.24 -46.97 24.96
CA SER A 47 -6.15 -47.91 25.25
C SER A 47 -5.78 -48.83 24.09
N GLN A 48 -6.74 -49.09 23.19
CA GLN A 48 -6.56 -49.93 22.01
C GLN A 48 -5.95 -49.18 20.81
N ARG A 49 -5.87 -47.84 20.86
CA ARG A 49 -5.29 -47.02 19.79
C ARG A 49 -3.78 -46.93 19.98
N LEU A 50 -3.01 -46.91 18.89
CA LEU A 50 -1.56 -46.73 18.94
C LEU A 50 -1.15 -45.43 19.67
N GLY A 51 -1.87 -44.33 19.43
CA GLY A 51 -1.68 -43.07 20.16
C GLY A 51 -1.91 -43.20 21.67
N GLY A 52 -2.93 -43.97 22.08
CA GLY A 52 -3.22 -44.23 23.48
C GLY A 52 -2.19 -45.14 24.14
N GLN A 53 -1.73 -46.18 23.44
CA GLN A 53 -0.63 -47.04 23.90
C GLN A 53 0.65 -46.24 24.12
N LYS A 54 0.96 -45.28 23.24
CA LYS A 54 2.09 -44.36 23.43
C LYS A 54 1.99 -43.59 24.74
N ILE A 55 0.82 -43.03 25.06
CA ILE A 55 0.59 -42.30 26.32
C ILE A 55 0.77 -43.24 27.53
N LEU A 56 0.16 -44.42 27.49
CA LEU A 56 0.23 -45.40 28.59
C LEU A 56 1.66 -45.89 28.84
N ASN A 57 2.40 -46.21 27.78
CA ASN A 57 3.78 -46.66 27.86
C ASN A 57 4.71 -45.53 28.33
N THR A 58 4.48 -44.29 27.89
CA THR A 58 5.19 -43.11 28.40
C THR A 58 4.98 -42.95 29.90
N CYS A 59 3.73 -43.06 30.38
CA CYS A 59 3.42 -42.97 31.80
C CYS A 59 4.04 -44.13 32.60
N ALA A 60 4.02 -45.35 32.06
CA ALA A 60 4.65 -46.50 32.70
C ALA A 60 6.17 -46.36 32.81
N LEU A 61 6.81 -45.86 31.75
CA LEU A 61 8.24 -45.56 31.74
C LEU A 61 8.60 -44.42 32.69
N ALA A 62 7.78 -43.37 32.77
CA ALA A 62 7.98 -42.29 33.74
C ALA A 62 7.89 -42.80 35.18
N ARG A 63 6.88 -43.64 35.50
CA ARG A 63 6.74 -44.25 36.84
C ARG A 63 7.92 -45.15 37.21
N SER A 64 8.45 -45.93 36.27
CA SER A 64 9.62 -46.79 36.54
C SER A 64 10.91 -46.00 36.75
N ARG A 65 10.90 -44.70 36.45
CA ARG A 65 11.99 -43.74 36.64
C ARG A 65 11.64 -42.66 37.67
N ASP A 66 10.67 -42.94 38.55
CA ASP A 66 10.24 -42.09 39.68
C ASP A 66 9.64 -40.72 39.31
N PHE A 67 9.12 -40.57 38.09
CA PHE A 67 8.38 -39.37 37.68
C PHE A 67 6.87 -39.57 37.84
N ASN A 68 6.25 -38.73 38.67
CA ASN A 68 4.80 -38.74 38.88
C ASN A 68 4.03 -38.06 37.74
N TYR A 69 4.69 -37.26 36.91
CA TYR A 69 4.07 -36.40 35.92
C TYR A 69 4.72 -36.52 34.54
N VAL A 70 3.91 -36.50 33.48
CA VAL A 70 4.34 -36.55 32.08
C VAL A 70 3.63 -35.52 31.21
N TRP A 71 4.37 -34.83 30.36
CA TRP A 71 3.80 -33.95 29.34
C TRP A 71 3.91 -34.56 27.94
N ILE A 72 2.83 -34.48 27.17
CA ILE A 72 2.73 -34.99 25.79
C ILE A 72 1.92 -33.99 24.95
N ASP A 73 2.52 -33.46 23.88
CA ASP A 73 1.94 -32.41 23.03
C ASP A 73 0.61 -32.79 22.34
N SER A 74 0.36 -34.08 22.13
CA SER A 74 -0.88 -34.58 21.53
C SER A 74 -2.10 -34.32 22.43
N CYS A 75 -1.98 -34.55 23.74
CA CYS A 75 -3.08 -34.53 24.71
C CYS A 75 -2.92 -33.56 25.89
N CYS A 76 -1.78 -32.87 26.05
CA CYS A 76 -1.55 -31.86 27.11
C CYS A 76 -1.72 -30.41 26.65
N ILE A 77 -2.23 -30.20 25.43
CA ILE A 77 -2.51 -28.88 24.86
C ILE A 77 -3.94 -28.86 24.34
N ASP A 78 -4.79 -27.95 24.84
CA ASP A 78 -6.10 -27.73 24.26
C ASP A 78 -5.99 -26.94 22.94
N LYS A 79 -5.86 -27.69 21.85
CA LYS A 79 -5.76 -27.12 20.48
C LYS A 79 -7.05 -26.45 20.01
N THR A 80 -8.16 -26.59 20.74
CA THR A 80 -9.42 -25.89 20.42
C THR A 80 -9.45 -24.47 20.97
N ASN A 81 -8.59 -24.17 21.95
CA ASN A 81 -8.42 -22.85 22.53
C ASN A 81 -7.20 -22.17 21.91
N SER A 82 -7.43 -21.15 21.08
CA SER A 82 -6.35 -20.44 20.37
C SER A 82 -5.39 -19.69 21.29
N VAL A 83 -5.86 -19.24 22.45
CA VAL A 83 -5.02 -18.56 23.46
C VAL A 83 -4.09 -19.57 24.12
N GLU A 84 -4.63 -20.71 24.57
CA GLU A 84 -3.84 -21.77 25.18
C GLU A 84 -2.85 -22.38 24.19
N LEU A 85 -3.28 -22.61 22.94
CA LEU A 85 -2.41 -23.08 21.87
C LEU A 85 -1.24 -22.11 21.64
N ALA A 86 -1.51 -20.80 21.66
CA ALA A 86 -0.48 -19.79 21.50
C ALA A 86 0.48 -19.72 22.71
N GLU A 87 -0.03 -19.84 23.93
CA GLU A 87 0.82 -19.92 25.12
C GLU A 87 1.71 -21.17 25.08
N ALA A 88 1.14 -22.31 24.69
CA ALA A 88 1.85 -23.58 24.62
C ALA A 88 2.97 -23.57 23.58
N ILE A 89 2.71 -23.07 22.37
CA ILE A 89 3.73 -23.01 21.32
C ILE A 89 4.86 -22.05 21.71
N ASN A 90 4.56 -20.85 22.24
CA ASN A 90 5.59 -19.91 22.70
C ASN A 90 6.41 -20.43 23.90
N SER A 91 5.89 -21.40 24.65
CA SER A 91 6.54 -21.95 25.84
C SER A 91 7.18 -23.32 25.62
N MET A 92 6.99 -23.93 24.44
CA MET A 92 7.36 -25.33 24.19
C MET A 92 8.87 -25.58 24.38
N PHE A 93 9.72 -24.68 23.88
CA PHE A 93 11.17 -24.78 24.08
C PHE A 93 11.55 -24.75 25.56
N GLU A 94 10.94 -23.85 26.35
CA GLU A 94 11.14 -23.78 27.80
C GLU A 94 10.66 -25.07 28.50
N TRP A 95 9.51 -25.62 28.09
CA TRP A 95 8.97 -26.85 28.65
C TRP A 95 9.87 -28.06 28.39
N TYR A 96 10.42 -28.17 27.18
CA TYR A 96 11.45 -29.18 26.89
C TYR A 96 12.76 -28.93 27.64
N ALA A 97 13.15 -27.66 27.82
CA ALA A 97 14.39 -27.30 28.53
C ALA A 97 14.33 -27.53 30.05
N THR A 98 13.13 -27.48 30.63
CA THR A 98 12.87 -27.62 32.08
C THR A 98 12.39 -29.02 32.47
N ALA A 99 12.06 -29.88 31.51
CA ALA A 99 11.78 -31.29 31.76
C ALA A 99 13.04 -32.02 32.27
N GLU A 100 12.87 -32.91 33.25
CA GLU A 100 13.97 -33.68 33.84
C GLU A 100 14.49 -34.76 32.88
N GLU A 101 13.57 -35.44 32.18
CA GLU A 101 13.88 -36.40 31.14
C GLU A 101 12.98 -36.20 29.91
N CYS A 102 13.58 -36.16 28.73
CA CYS A 102 12.88 -36.21 27.45
C CYS A 102 13.00 -37.61 26.84
N TYR A 103 11.87 -38.29 26.68
CA TYR A 103 11.77 -39.58 26.01
C TYR A 103 11.50 -39.35 24.53
N VAL A 104 12.40 -39.84 23.68
CA VAL A 104 12.21 -39.81 22.23
C VAL A 104 11.74 -41.18 21.77
N PHE A 105 10.49 -41.25 21.31
CA PHE A 105 9.91 -42.47 20.76
C PHE A 105 10.09 -42.52 19.24
N ILE A 106 10.96 -43.42 18.77
CA ILE A 106 11.28 -43.61 17.36
C ILE A 106 10.43 -44.76 16.81
N GLN A 107 9.23 -44.44 16.34
CA GLN A 107 8.25 -45.42 15.85
C GLN A 107 8.75 -46.22 14.63
N ASP A 108 9.65 -45.67 13.82
CA ASP A 108 10.18 -46.28 12.59
C ASP A 108 11.53 -47.00 12.78
N LEU A 109 11.96 -47.21 14.03
CA LEU A 109 13.11 -48.04 14.38
C LEU A 109 12.60 -49.31 15.05
N GLY A 110 12.69 -50.46 14.37
CA GLY A 110 12.31 -51.75 14.96
C GLY A 110 13.32 -52.25 16.00
N SER A 111 12.87 -53.06 16.96
CA SER A 111 13.71 -53.68 18.00
C SER A 111 15.03 -54.27 17.51
N GLU A 112 14.98 -55.01 16.40
CA GLU A 112 16.12 -55.75 15.83
C GLU A 112 16.94 -54.90 14.85
N ALA A 113 16.54 -53.65 14.57
CA ALA A 113 17.25 -52.78 13.64
C ALA A 113 18.58 -52.31 14.24
N PRO A 114 19.68 -52.23 13.46
CA PRO A 114 20.94 -51.64 13.90
C PRO A 114 20.75 -50.17 14.34
N ILE A 115 21.49 -49.71 15.35
CA ILE A 115 21.37 -48.36 15.91
C ILE A 115 21.65 -47.27 14.88
N GLU A 116 22.47 -47.57 13.88
CA GLU A 116 22.80 -46.69 12.76
C GLU A 116 21.56 -46.31 11.93
N SER A 117 20.51 -47.15 11.96
CA SER A 117 19.24 -46.90 11.27
C SER A 117 18.51 -45.68 11.84
N LEU A 118 18.83 -45.26 13.08
CA LEU A 118 18.31 -44.06 13.71
C LEU A 118 18.49 -42.81 12.84
N LYS A 119 19.58 -42.73 12.07
CA LYS A 119 19.86 -41.58 11.17
C LYS A 119 18.81 -41.38 10.09
N ARG A 120 18.08 -42.44 9.73
CA ARG A 120 17.05 -42.43 8.68
C ARG A 120 15.64 -42.20 9.23
N SER A 121 15.51 -42.08 10.55
CA SER A 121 14.21 -41.89 11.17
C SER A 121 13.54 -40.61 10.71
N ARG A 122 12.23 -40.68 10.47
CA ARG A 122 11.33 -39.55 10.25
C ARG A 122 11.42 -38.53 11.39
N TRP A 123 11.82 -38.92 12.59
CA TRP A 123 11.98 -38.00 13.71
C TRP A 123 12.96 -36.86 13.38
N PHE A 124 14.08 -37.12 12.69
CA PHE A 124 15.06 -36.09 12.32
C PHE A 124 14.60 -35.18 11.18
N SER A 125 13.57 -35.58 10.41
CA SER A 125 13.04 -34.79 9.30
C SER A 125 11.84 -33.92 9.68
N ARG A 126 11.34 -33.98 10.92
CA ARG A 126 10.21 -33.16 11.39
C ARG A 126 10.70 -31.80 11.92
N GLY A 127 9.95 -30.73 11.63
CA GLY A 127 10.31 -29.37 12.09
C GLY A 127 10.37 -29.25 13.61
N TRP A 128 9.27 -29.58 14.28
CA TRP A 128 9.13 -29.46 15.74
C TRP A 128 10.20 -30.21 16.54
N THR A 129 10.67 -31.36 16.07
CA THR A 129 11.67 -32.17 16.79
C THR A 129 13.05 -31.50 16.88
N LEU A 130 13.29 -30.40 16.16
CA LEU A 130 14.55 -29.65 16.24
C LEU A 130 14.72 -29.03 17.64
N GLN A 131 13.69 -28.34 18.12
CA GLN A 131 13.71 -27.79 19.48
C GLN A 131 13.64 -28.89 20.53
N GLU A 132 12.94 -30.00 20.25
CA GLU A 132 12.87 -31.16 21.14
C GLU A 132 14.21 -31.87 21.29
N LEU A 133 15.09 -31.77 20.28
CA LEU A 133 16.47 -32.26 20.32
C LEU A 133 17.40 -31.38 21.16
N LEU A 134 17.27 -30.05 20.96
CA LEU A 134 18.22 -29.06 21.48
C LEU A 134 17.89 -28.59 22.90
N ALA A 135 16.61 -28.39 23.21
CA ALA A 135 16.18 -27.80 24.47
C ALA A 135 16.47 -28.68 25.70
N PRO A 136 16.15 -29.99 25.70
CA PRO A 136 16.32 -30.84 26.89
C PRO A 136 17.77 -31.08 27.27
N ASN A 137 18.02 -31.11 28.59
CA ASN A 137 19.32 -31.47 29.16
C ASN A 137 19.58 -32.98 29.05
N LYS A 138 18.55 -33.81 29.29
CA LYS A 138 18.63 -35.27 29.23
C LYS A 138 17.60 -35.81 28.25
N LEU A 139 18.11 -36.39 27.15
CA LEU A 139 17.30 -36.90 26.05
C LEU A 139 17.65 -38.36 25.79
N ILE A 140 16.64 -39.22 25.76
CA ILE A 140 16.76 -40.68 25.80
C ILE A 140 15.95 -41.29 24.66
N PHE A 141 16.61 -42.06 23.79
CA PHE A 141 15.99 -42.68 22.61
C PHE A 141 15.46 -44.07 22.92
N PHE A 142 14.22 -44.31 22.51
CA PHE A 142 13.52 -45.60 22.55
C PHE A 142 13.07 -45.99 21.15
N ASP A 143 13.14 -47.29 20.85
CA ASP A 143 12.64 -47.85 19.59
C ASP A 143 11.12 -48.10 19.63
N SER A 144 10.57 -48.69 18.56
CA SER A 144 9.13 -48.95 18.42
C SER A 144 8.53 -49.85 19.52
N ASP A 145 9.36 -50.64 20.20
CA ASP A 145 8.98 -51.55 21.28
C ASP A 145 9.36 -51.01 22.67
N TRP A 146 9.65 -49.71 22.78
CA TRP A 146 10.05 -49.02 24.02
C TRP A 146 11.34 -49.56 24.64
N ARG A 147 12.24 -50.17 23.85
CA ARG A 147 13.56 -50.58 24.34
C ARG A 147 14.52 -49.40 24.28
N LEU A 148 15.33 -49.25 25.33
CA LEU A 148 16.35 -48.20 25.42
C LEU A 148 17.43 -48.40 24.35
N ARG A 149 17.65 -47.37 23.54
CA ARG A 149 18.69 -47.36 22.48
C ARG A 149 19.92 -46.54 22.85
N GLY A 150 19.79 -45.59 23.78
CA GLY A 150 20.87 -44.75 24.27
C GLY A 150 20.40 -43.32 24.54
N THR A 151 21.26 -42.51 25.14
CA THR A 151 21.03 -41.09 25.36
C THR A 151 21.61 -40.24 24.22
N LYS A 152 21.24 -38.95 24.16
CA LYS A 152 21.88 -37.97 23.26
C LYS A 152 23.41 -37.97 23.39
N HIS A 153 23.93 -38.17 24.60
CA HIS A 153 25.37 -38.24 24.87
C HIS A 153 26.00 -39.52 24.30
N ASP A 154 25.34 -40.67 24.47
CA ASP A 154 25.84 -41.96 23.95
C ASP A 154 25.86 -41.98 22.42
N LEU A 155 24.90 -41.30 21.79
CA LEU A 155 24.66 -41.34 20.35
C LEU A 155 25.11 -40.06 19.62
N LEU A 156 25.97 -39.24 20.24
CA LEU A 156 26.37 -37.92 19.70
C LEU A 156 26.79 -37.95 18.24
N GLY A 157 27.61 -38.91 17.83
CA GLY A 157 28.04 -39.04 16.44
C GLY A 157 26.87 -39.31 15.50
N LEU A 158 25.99 -40.25 15.85
CA LEU A 158 24.82 -40.58 15.04
C LEU A 158 23.82 -39.41 14.96
N VAL A 159 23.57 -38.75 16.10
CA VAL A 159 22.66 -37.59 16.19
C VAL A 159 23.22 -36.39 15.43
N SER A 160 24.54 -36.14 15.53
CA SER A 160 25.22 -35.08 14.78
C SER A 160 25.10 -35.31 13.28
N ASP A 161 25.38 -36.53 12.81
CA ASP A 161 25.25 -36.89 11.41
C ASP A 161 23.80 -36.81 10.89
N ALA A 162 22.81 -37.19 11.72
CA ALA A 162 21.41 -37.17 11.35
C ALA A 162 20.80 -35.76 11.32
N SER A 163 21.22 -34.89 12.25
CA SER A 163 20.66 -33.55 12.43
C SER A 163 21.42 -32.44 11.72
N GLY A 164 22.68 -32.68 11.34
CA GLY A 164 23.58 -31.66 10.82
C GLY A 164 24.12 -30.68 11.87
N ILE A 165 23.90 -30.96 13.16
CA ILE A 165 24.32 -30.13 14.29
C ILE A 165 25.65 -30.65 14.84
N SER A 166 26.61 -29.77 15.14
CA SER A 166 27.90 -30.19 15.66
C SER A 166 27.77 -30.88 17.02
N GLN A 167 28.67 -31.83 17.32
CA GLN A 167 28.68 -32.50 18.62
C GLN A 167 28.89 -31.52 19.79
N GLU A 168 29.58 -30.41 19.55
CA GLU A 168 29.80 -29.35 20.56
C GLU A 168 28.46 -28.72 20.98
N VAL A 169 27.64 -28.30 20.02
CA VAL A 169 26.32 -27.71 20.29
C VAL A 169 25.35 -28.75 20.88
N LEU A 170 25.43 -30.01 20.45
CA LEU A 170 24.59 -31.08 21.00
C LEU A 170 24.93 -31.42 22.46
N ARG A 171 26.18 -31.21 22.89
CA ARG A 171 26.63 -31.35 24.29
C ARG A 171 26.29 -30.12 25.11
N ASP A 172 26.51 -28.93 24.57
CA ASP A 172 26.37 -27.67 25.28
C ASP A 172 25.42 -26.71 24.55
N LYS A 173 24.19 -26.64 25.03
CA LYS A 173 23.17 -25.75 24.48
C LYS A 173 23.45 -24.27 24.74
N SER A 174 24.34 -23.91 25.66
CA SER A 174 24.70 -22.51 25.91
C SER A 174 25.39 -21.86 24.71
N LEU A 175 26.01 -22.67 23.84
CA LEU A 175 26.62 -22.22 22.59
C LEU A 175 25.60 -21.69 21.57
N LEU A 176 24.30 -21.97 21.72
CA LEU A 176 23.26 -21.54 20.77
C LEU A 176 23.21 -20.02 20.56
N SER A 177 23.58 -19.22 21.56
CA SER A 177 23.65 -17.76 21.45
C SER A 177 24.83 -17.27 20.60
N GLU A 178 25.90 -18.08 20.50
CA GLU A 178 27.11 -17.76 19.73
C GLU A 178 27.04 -18.25 18.28
N ILE A 179 26.14 -19.19 17.98
CA ILE A 179 25.95 -19.70 16.63
C ILE A 179 25.25 -18.66 15.75
N PRO A 180 25.81 -18.32 14.56
CA PRO A 180 25.17 -17.39 13.63
C PRO A 180 23.76 -17.80 13.22
N VAL A 181 22.90 -16.83 12.97
CA VAL A 181 21.51 -17.03 12.51
C VAL A 181 21.45 -17.94 11.29
N SER A 182 22.31 -17.73 10.28
CA SER A 182 22.32 -18.60 9.08
C SER A 182 22.60 -20.06 9.40
N HIS A 183 23.47 -20.31 10.38
CA HIS A 183 23.84 -21.67 10.77
C HIS A 183 22.69 -22.34 11.53
N LYS A 184 22.04 -21.64 12.46
CA LYS A 184 20.83 -22.14 13.14
C LYS A 184 19.70 -22.44 12.16
N MET A 185 19.45 -21.54 11.19
CA MET A 185 18.47 -21.74 10.12
C MET A 185 18.79 -22.98 9.27
N SER A 186 20.07 -23.28 9.03
CA SER A 186 20.47 -24.45 8.24
C SER A 186 20.05 -25.80 8.84
N TRP A 187 19.90 -25.90 10.17
CA TRP A 187 19.42 -27.12 10.83
C TRP A 187 17.94 -27.43 10.55
N ALA A 188 17.20 -26.44 10.05
CA ALA A 188 15.82 -26.57 9.63
C ALA A 188 15.66 -26.76 8.11
N ALA A 189 16.73 -26.62 7.32
CA ALA A 189 16.66 -26.58 5.86
C ALA A 189 16.10 -27.85 5.21
N SER A 190 16.34 -29.01 5.81
CA SER A 190 15.85 -30.32 5.33
C SER A 190 14.61 -30.83 6.06
N ARG A 191 14.06 -30.05 7.00
CA ARG A 191 12.93 -30.46 7.85
C ARG A 191 11.58 -30.10 7.22
N GLN A 192 10.57 -30.87 7.58
CA GLN A 192 9.21 -30.78 7.04
C GLN A 192 8.19 -30.64 8.17
N THR A 193 7.13 -29.89 7.89
CA THR A 193 6.00 -29.68 8.80
C THR A 193 4.69 -30.06 8.12
N THR A 194 3.67 -30.40 8.93
CA THR A 194 2.36 -30.76 8.39
C THR A 194 1.60 -29.51 7.95
N ARG A 195 1.57 -28.48 8.79
CA ARG A 195 1.05 -27.16 8.40
C ARG A 195 2.17 -26.33 7.77
N PRO A 196 1.90 -25.56 6.70
CA PRO A 196 2.93 -24.77 6.03
C PRO A 196 3.60 -23.74 6.96
N GLU A 197 2.84 -23.09 7.85
CA GLU A 197 3.31 -22.03 8.76
C GLU A 197 4.17 -22.57 9.90
N ASP A 198 3.96 -23.84 10.29
CA ASP A 198 4.73 -24.47 11.37
C ASP A 198 6.23 -24.50 11.08
N ILE A 199 6.67 -24.36 9.82
CA ILE A 199 8.10 -24.28 9.49
C ILE A 199 8.77 -23.07 10.16
N ALA A 200 8.01 -22.00 10.40
CA ALA A 200 8.46 -20.82 11.14
C ALA A 200 8.25 -21.01 12.64
N TYR A 201 7.06 -21.50 13.03
CA TYR A 201 6.68 -21.61 14.44
C TYR A 201 7.53 -22.61 15.22
N CYS A 202 8.02 -23.69 14.57
CA CYS A 202 8.92 -24.64 15.21
C CYS A 202 10.33 -24.10 15.49
N LEU A 203 10.66 -22.89 15.02
CA LEU A 203 11.98 -22.26 15.20
C LEU A 203 11.97 -21.14 16.24
N ILE A 204 10.80 -20.67 16.69
CA ILE A 204 10.72 -19.47 17.55
C ILE A 204 11.51 -19.63 18.85
N GLY A 205 11.46 -20.82 19.46
CA GLY A 205 12.20 -21.11 20.68
C GLY A 205 13.70 -21.23 20.47
N LEU A 206 14.14 -21.68 19.29
CA LEU A 206 15.56 -21.74 18.93
C LEU A 206 16.19 -20.34 18.83
N PHE A 207 15.38 -19.35 18.45
CA PHE A 207 15.80 -17.95 18.32
C PHE A 207 15.38 -17.06 19.50
N ASP A 208 14.76 -17.62 20.55
CA ASP A 208 14.24 -16.89 21.71
C ASP A 208 13.30 -15.71 21.34
N VAL A 209 12.46 -15.92 20.32
CA VAL A 209 11.46 -14.96 19.87
C VAL A 209 10.04 -15.39 20.24
N ARG A 210 9.17 -14.40 20.42
CA ARG A 210 7.72 -14.63 20.63
C ARG A 210 6.92 -14.04 19.47
N MET A 211 5.92 -14.78 19.02
CA MET A 211 5.03 -14.33 17.94
C MET A 211 3.61 -14.86 18.09
N VAL A 212 2.66 -14.18 17.44
CA VAL A 212 1.26 -14.60 17.32
C VAL A 212 1.14 -15.61 16.18
N PHE A 213 0.50 -16.74 16.42
CA PHE A 213 0.28 -17.78 15.41
C PHE A 213 -0.96 -17.47 14.58
N ILE A 214 -0.80 -17.39 13.27
CA ILE A 214 -1.85 -17.07 12.30
C ILE A 214 -1.87 -18.18 11.25
N TYR A 215 -2.55 -19.29 11.55
CA TYR A 215 -2.76 -20.35 10.57
C TYR A 215 -3.62 -19.84 9.41
N GLY A 216 -3.15 -20.00 8.18
CA GLY A 216 -3.77 -19.43 6.97
C GLY A 216 -3.01 -18.24 6.38
N GLU A 217 -2.00 -17.70 7.08
CA GLU A 217 -1.14 -16.62 6.53
C GLU A 217 -0.17 -17.11 5.44
N GLY A 218 0.03 -18.43 5.35
CA GLY A 218 0.93 -19.08 4.39
C GLY A 218 2.39 -19.15 4.86
N ARG A 219 3.09 -20.21 4.40
CA ARG A 219 4.49 -20.55 4.75
C ARG A 219 5.44 -19.35 4.70
N LYS A 220 5.43 -18.64 3.56
CA LYS A 220 6.35 -17.54 3.27
C LYS A 220 6.17 -16.36 4.24
N ASN A 221 4.93 -15.98 4.52
CA ASN A 221 4.63 -14.84 5.41
C ASN A 221 4.94 -15.17 6.87
N ALA A 222 4.60 -16.38 7.33
CA ALA A 222 4.98 -16.86 8.66
C ALA A 222 6.51 -16.82 8.86
N PHE A 223 7.27 -17.25 7.84
CA PHE A 223 8.74 -17.25 7.89
C PHE A 223 9.36 -15.84 7.79
N TYR A 224 8.71 -14.90 7.10
CA TYR A 224 9.11 -13.49 7.15
C TYR A 224 8.92 -12.89 8.53
N ARG A 225 7.76 -13.10 9.16
CA ARG A 225 7.51 -12.62 10.52
C ARG A 225 8.51 -13.18 11.53
N LEU A 226 8.94 -14.44 11.37
CA LEU A 226 10.03 -15.01 12.16
C LEU A 226 11.33 -14.20 11.99
N GLN A 227 11.76 -13.97 10.74
CA GLN A 227 12.98 -13.18 10.46
C GLN A 227 12.86 -11.75 10.99
N GLU A 228 11.69 -11.12 10.90
CA GLU A 228 11.44 -9.79 11.48
C GLU A 228 11.62 -9.79 13.00
N LYS A 229 11.10 -10.81 13.69
CA LYS A 229 11.29 -10.97 15.13
C LYS A 229 12.76 -11.19 15.52
N ILE A 230 13.50 -11.95 14.72
CA ILE A 230 14.95 -12.16 14.93
C ILE A 230 15.69 -10.83 14.74
N ILE A 231 15.38 -10.07 13.69
CA ILE A 231 15.98 -8.76 13.41
C ILE A 231 15.82 -7.79 14.58
N HIS A 232 14.68 -7.82 15.28
CA HIS A 232 14.47 -6.96 16.45
C HIS A 232 15.33 -7.30 17.68
N GLN A 233 15.95 -8.48 17.72
CA GLN A 233 16.72 -8.96 18.88
C GLN A 233 18.22 -9.08 18.62
N THR A 234 18.67 -9.15 17.37
CA THR A 234 20.10 -9.34 17.03
C THR A 234 20.54 -8.50 15.83
N ASN A 235 21.80 -8.05 15.86
CA ASN A 235 22.52 -7.40 14.77
C ASN A 235 23.41 -8.37 13.95
N ASP A 236 23.18 -9.68 14.08
CA ASP A 236 23.84 -10.71 13.28
C ASP A 236 23.41 -10.66 11.79
N MET A 237 24.30 -10.07 10.98
CA MET A 237 24.18 -9.93 9.53
C MET A 237 24.08 -11.27 8.76
N SER A 238 24.35 -12.41 9.40
CA SER A 238 24.16 -13.72 8.76
C SER A 238 22.70 -14.04 8.46
N ILE A 239 21.73 -13.30 9.01
CA ILE A 239 20.32 -13.40 8.62
C ILE A 239 20.10 -13.12 7.12
N PHE A 240 20.98 -12.33 6.48
CA PHE A 240 20.95 -12.07 5.04
C PHE A 240 21.78 -13.07 4.22
N LEU A 241 22.44 -14.04 4.88
CA LEU A 241 23.32 -15.04 4.26
C LEU A 241 22.56 -16.31 3.92
N TRP A 242 21.81 -16.24 2.82
CA TRP A 242 21.08 -17.37 2.23
C TRP A 242 21.27 -17.38 0.71
N HIS A 243 20.99 -18.50 0.06
CA HIS A 243 21.03 -18.64 -1.41
C HIS A 243 19.67 -19.06 -1.92
N SER A 244 19.21 -18.45 -3.02
CA SER A 244 17.99 -18.94 -3.64
C SER A 244 18.21 -20.29 -4.31
N LEU A 245 17.22 -21.18 -4.17
CA LEU A 245 17.23 -22.51 -4.79
C LEU A 245 16.96 -22.46 -6.30
N SER A 246 16.44 -21.33 -6.81
CA SER A 246 16.20 -21.11 -8.23
C SER A 246 17.32 -20.26 -8.84
N ALA A 247 18.11 -20.84 -9.75
CA ALA A 247 19.15 -20.13 -10.49
C ALA A 247 18.55 -19.06 -11.43
N ASP A 248 17.30 -19.24 -11.88
CA ASP A 248 16.60 -18.30 -12.77
C ASP A 248 16.11 -17.04 -12.04
N ARG A 249 16.06 -17.08 -10.70
CA ARG A 249 15.65 -15.94 -9.89
C ARG A 249 16.74 -14.88 -9.92
N LYS A 250 16.52 -13.82 -10.69
CA LYS A 250 17.45 -12.68 -10.81
C LYS A 250 17.36 -11.70 -9.64
N TYR A 251 16.18 -11.58 -9.04
CA TYR A 251 15.85 -10.55 -8.06
C TYR A 251 15.09 -11.11 -6.86
N SER A 252 15.31 -10.54 -5.68
CA SER A 252 14.62 -10.91 -4.44
C SER A 252 14.66 -9.79 -3.41
N GLY A 253 13.80 -9.88 -2.40
CA GLY A 253 14.03 -9.13 -1.16
C GLY A 253 15.28 -9.65 -0.43
N VAL A 254 15.68 -8.98 0.64
CA VAL A 254 16.84 -9.41 1.44
C VAL A 254 16.50 -10.53 2.43
N LEU A 255 15.22 -10.80 2.72
CA LEU A 255 14.78 -11.92 3.57
C LEU A 255 14.48 -13.17 2.75
N ALA A 256 14.83 -14.33 3.30
CA ALA A 256 14.61 -15.64 2.69
C ALA A 256 13.14 -16.06 2.75
N SER A 257 12.68 -16.87 1.80
CA SER A 257 11.31 -17.40 1.79
C SER A 257 11.10 -18.64 2.69
N GLY A 258 12.17 -19.29 3.13
CA GLY A 258 12.14 -20.48 3.96
C GLY A 258 13.54 -20.90 4.43
N PRO A 259 13.65 -21.83 5.40
CA PRO A 259 14.93 -22.28 5.93
C PRO A 259 15.78 -23.05 4.90
N GLU A 260 15.15 -23.62 3.86
CA GLU A 260 15.84 -24.34 2.78
C GLU A 260 16.87 -23.47 2.03
N GLU A 261 16.66 -22.15 1.96
CA GLU A 261 17.61 -21.20 1.34
C GLU A 261 18.88 -21.00 2.22
N PHE A 262 18.86 -21.45 3.47
CA PHE A 262 20.00 -21.44 4.39
C PHE A 262 20.75 -22.78 4.45
N VAL A 263 20.52 -23.72 3.53
CA VAL A 263 21.14 -25.07 3.55
C VAL A 263 22.68 -25.06 3.67
N HIS A 264 23.33 -24.00 3.17
CA HIS A 264 24.79 -23.84 3.27
C HIS A 264 25.25 -22.89 4.38
N GLY A 265 24.31 -22.40 5.21
CA GLY A 265 24.57 -21.46 6.30
C GLY A 265 25.53 -21.97 7.37
N SER A 266 25.73 -23.29 7.48
CA SER A 266 26.71 -23.93 8.37
C SER A 266 28.18 -23.63 8.02
N ARG A 267 28.43 -23.13 6.80
CA ARG A 267 29.77 -22.68 6.37
C ARG A 267 30.10 -21.26 6.82
N CYS A 268 29.14 -20.56 7.41
CA CYS A 268 29.29 -19.20 7.92
C CYS A 268 30.05 -19.21 9.27
N ARG A 269 31.03 -18.32 9.40
CA ARG A 269 31.68 -18.00 10.68
C ARG A 269 31.87 -16.49 10.78
N GLN A 270 31.76 -15.95 11.99
CA GLN A 270 32.05 -14.53 12.23
C GLN A 270 33.48 -14.20 11.78
N ALA A 271 33.65 -13.14 10.98
CA ALA A 271 34.97 -12.77 10.49
C ALA A 271 35.82 -12.18 11.63
N ARG A 272 37.11 -12.55 11.71
CA ARG A 272 38.05 -11.99 12.70
C ARG A 272 38.19 -10.48 12.50
N GLY A 273 37.89 -9.68 13.52
CA GLY A 273 38.00 -8.21 13.49
C GLY A 273 36.73 -7.46 13.05
N ALA A 274 35.56 -8.10 13.05
CA ALA A 274 34.27 -7.42 12.92
C ALA A 274 33.96 -6.64 14.22
N VAL A 275 34.40 -5.38 14.30
CA VAL A 275 34.26 -4.53 15.50
C VAL A 275 32.96 -3.69 15.49
N ASP A 276 32.26 -3.59 14.35
CA ASP A 276 30.98 -2.87 14.22
C ASP A 276 29.98 -3.67 13.39
N THR A 277 29.01 -4.30 14.04
CA THR A 277 27.78 -4.78 13.38
C THR A 277 26.75 -3.65 13.44
N PRO A 278 26.31 -3.12 12.29
CA PRO A 278 25.41 -1.97 12.26
C PRO A 278 24.07 -2.31 12.89
N GLU A 279 23.47 -1.33 13.56
CA GLU A 279 22.06 -1.42 13.95
C GLU A 279 21.21 -1.45 12.69
N TYR A 280 20.21 -2.33 12.66
CA TYR A 280 19.19 -2.29 11.63
C TYR A 280 17.79 -2.39 12.23
N ALA A 281 16.86 -1.62 11.67
CA ALA A 281 15.49 -1.45 12.17
C ALA A 281 14.49 -1.61 11.03
N ILE A 282 13.36 -2.27 11.32
CA ILE A 282 12.27 -2.40 10.35
C ILE A 282 11.48 -1.09 10.34
N THR A 283 11.30 -0.51 9.15
CA THR A 283 10.54 0.72 8.91
C THR A 283 9.50 0.49 7.81
N ASN A 284 8.57 1.42 7.63
CA ASN A 284 7.64 1.39 6.49
C ASN A 284 8.35 1.51 5.11
N LYS A 285 9.64 1.90 5.08
CA LYS A 285 10.49 1.97 3.88
C LYS A 285 11.33 0.70 3.67
N GLY A 286 11.27 -0.27 4.57
CA GLY A 286 12.08 -1.49 4.59
C GLY A 286 13.04 -1.56 5.78
N ILE A 287 14.04 -2.44 5.70
CA ILE A 287 15.07 -2.59 6.73
C ILE A 287 16.08 -1.44 6.59
N ARG A 288 16.03 -0.50 7.53
CA ARG A 288 16.99 0.59 7.63
C ARG A 288 18.28 0.07 8.23
N ILE A 289 19.42 0.31 7.58
CA ILE A 289 20.76 -0.09 8.04
C ILE A 289 21.76 1.02 7.71
N GLU A 290 22.69 1.32 8.62
CA GLU A 290 23.80 2.24 8.33
C GLU A 290 25.03 1.43 7.88
N ILE A 291 25.34 1.43 6.58
CA ILE A 291 26.43 0.61 6.05
C ILE A 291 27.07 1.23 4.80
N GLY A 292 28.38 1.07 4.69
CA GLY A 292 29.14 1.43 3.50
C GLY A 292 29.02 0.36 2.42
N LEU A 293 28.50 0.73 1.26
CA LEU A 293 28.42 -0.17 0.09
C LEU A 293 29.73 -0.14 -0.71
N GLN A 294 30.05 -1.26 -1.35
CA GLN A 294 31.18 -1.37 -2.27
C GLN A 294 30.70 -1.43 -3.72
N TYR A 295 31.49 -0.91 -4.65
CA TYR A 295 31.15 -0.86 -6.07
C TYR A 295 32.19 -1.66 -6.87
N THR A 296 31.73 -2.52 -7.77
CA THR A 296 32.61 -3.26 -8.69
C THR A 296 32.89 -2.46 -9.95
N SER A 297 33.96 -2.81 -10.67
CA SER A 297 34.28 -2.24 -12.00
C SER A 297 33.20 -2.52 -13.06
N SER A 298 32.34 -3.53 -12.83
CA SER A 298 31.16 -3.83 -13.65
C SER A 298 29.94 -2.96 -13.31
N GLY A 299 30.00 -2.11 -12.27
CA GLY A 299 28.90 -1.25 -11.82
C GLY A 299 27.91 -1.90 -10.85
N ASP A 300 28.21 -3.09 -10.31
CA ASP A 300 27.38 -3.76 -9.31
C ASP A 300 27.63 -3.19 -7.90
N THR A 301 26.61 -3.14 -7.05
CA THR A 301 26.72 -2.69 -5.65
C THR A 301 26.74 -3.89 -4.70
N ILE A 302 27.65 -3.93 -3.73
CA ILE A 302 27.79 -5.03 -2.78
C ILE A 302 27.61 -4.50 -1.36
N MET A 303 26.76 -5.18 -0.58
CA MET A 303 26.64 -4.98 0.87
C MET A 303 27.46 -6.04 1.61
N PRO A 304 28.51 -5.65 2.37
CA PRO A 304 29.29 -6.60 3.14
C PRO A 304 28.48 -7.15 4.32
N LEU A 305 28.57 -8.46 4.58
CA LEU A 305 27.88 -9.11 5.70
C LEU A 305 28.78 -9.27 6.94
N HIS A 306 30.07 -8.90 6.87
CA HIS A 306 31.05 -9.05 7.96
C HIS A 306 31.23 -10.49 8.46
N HIS A 307 30.90 -11.47 7.62
CA HIS A 307 31.06 -12.90 7.88
C HIS A 307 32.01 -13.52 6.87
N SER A 308 32.71 -14.57 7.32
CA SER A 308 33.49 -15.46 6.47
C SER A 308 32.61 -16.64 6.03
N TYR A 309 32.85 -17.14 4.83
CA TYR A 309 32.07 -18.24 4.26
C TYR A 309 32.99 -19.19 3.49
N GLY A 310 33.12 -20.43 4.00
CA GLY A 310 34.08 -21.39 3.46
C GLY A 310 35.52 -20.90 3.63
N THR A 311 36.26 -20.77 2.52
CA THR A 311 37.65 -20.29 2.48
C THR A 311 37.79 -18.78 2.35
N HIS A 312 36.69 -18.04 2.14
CA HIS A 312 36.73 -16.60 1.87
C HIS A 312 36.69 -15.78 3.14
N ALA A 313 37.57 -14.78 3.23
CA ALA A 313 37.73 -13.95 4.42
C ALA A 313 36.51 -13.06 4.74
N MET A 314 35.81 -12.56 3.72
CA MET A 314 34.60 -11.76 3.88
C MET A 314 33.67 -11.94 2.68
N VAL A 315 32.37 -12.08 2.96
CA VAL A 315 31.31 -12.14 1.93
C VAL A 315 30.31 -11.00 2.02
N GLY A 316 29.63 -10.74 0.91
CA GLY A 316 28.55 -9.77 0.80
C GLY A 316 27.40 -10.28 -0.06
N ILE A 317 26.32 -9.51 -0.12
CA ILE A 317 25.23 -9.73 -1.08
C ILE A 317 25.23 -8.63 -2.13
N TYR A 318 24.87 -9.00 -3.36
CA TYR A 318 24.70 -8.03 -4.43
C TYR A 318 23.38 -7.30 -4.26
N LEU A 319 23.43 -5.97 -4.34
CA LEU A 319 22.29 -5.07 -4.26
C LEU A 319 22.17 -4.24 -5.54
N LYS A 320 20.94 -3.83 -5.85
CA LYS A 320 20.65 -2.82 -6.86
C LYS A 320 19.56 -1.89 -6.32
N VAL A 321 19.63 -0.62 -6.71
CA VAL A 321 18.60 0.36 -6.34
C VAL A 321 17.27 -0.09 -6.94
N TYR A 322 16.23 -0.17 -6.11
CA TYR A 322 14.87 -0.61 -6.48
C TYR A 322 13.89 0.57 -6.67
N GLY A 323 14.26 1.76 -6.19
CA GLY A 323 13.43 2.97 -6.25
C GLY A 323 13.24 3.61 -4.86
N GLY A 324 12.93 4.91 -4.82
CA GLY A 324 12.70 5.64 -3.56
C GLY A 324 13.87 5.63 -2.57
N GLY A 325 15.10 5.39 -3.04
CA GLY A 325 16.29 5.23 -2.18
C GLY A 325 16.37 3.88 -1.43
N THR A 326 15.67 2.85 -1.92
CA THR A 326 15.71 1.48 -1.40
C THR A 326 16.54 0.55 -2.29
N TYR A 327 17.02 -0.55 -1.72
CA TYR A 327 17.84 -1.57 -2.39
C TYR A 327 17.17 -2.94 -2.32
N ALA A 328 17.21 -3.67 -3.44
CA ALA A 328 16.81 -5.06 -3.54
C ALA A 328 18.02 -5.96 -3.75
N ARG A 329 17.92 -7.23 -3.33
CA ARG A 329 18.95 -8.23 -3.60
C ARG A 329 18.89 -8.67 -5.05
N VAL A 330 20.04 -8.67 -5.71
CA VAL A 330 20.22 -9.20 -7.06
C VAL A 330 21.13 -10.43 -7.00
N ARG A 331 21.05 -11.30 -8.00
CA ARG A 331 21.81 -12.57 -8.03
C ARG A 331 21.68 -13.33 -6.71
N PRO A 332 20.46 -13.60 -6.22
CA PRO A 332 20.27 -14.24 -4.91
C PRO A 332 20.81 -15.67 -4.82
N HIS A 333 21.21 -16.27 -5.94
CA HIS A 333 21.93 -17.55 -6.00
C HIS A 333 23.45 -17.41 -5.76
N GLU A 334 23.98 -16.19 -5.65
CA GLU A 334 25.41 -15.89 -5.44
C GLU A 334 25.66 -15.06 -4.17
N LEU A 335 26.89 -15.17 -3.66
CA LEU A 335 27.47 -14.27 -2.67
C LEU A 335 28.68 -13.57 -3.29
N ALA A 336 28.86 -12.29 -2.97
CA ALA A 336 30.02 -11.54 -3.41
C ALA A 336 31.24 -11.88 -2.55
N HIS A 337 32.39 -12.08 -3.19
CA HIS A 337 33.68 -12.28 -2.52
C HIS A 337 34.46 -10.96 -2.46
N LEU A 338 34.93 -10.58 -1.27
CA LEU A 338 35.56 -9.27 -1.05
C LEU A 338 37.04 -9.46 -0.68
N ASP A 339 37.95 -9.13 -1.62
CA ASP A 339 39.39 -9.42 -1.51
C ASP A 339 40.20 -8.40 -0.69
N ARG A 340 39.63 -7.23 -0.35
CA ARG A 340 40.22 -6.26 0.60
C ARG A 340 39.13 -5.33 1.12
N ALA A 341 39.21 -4.92 2.39
CA ALA A 341 38.25 -4.06 3.04
C ALA A 341 38.32 -2.60 2.55
N ILE A 342 37.99 -2.34 1.29
CA ILE A 342 37.69 -0.97 0.85
C ILE A 342 36.31 -0.64 1.43
N ARG A 343 36.30 0.02 2.60
CA ARG A 343 35.06 0.46 3.22
C ARG A 343 34.53 1.66 2.47
N GLY A 344 33.39 1.51 1.80
CA GLY A 344 32.59 2.66 1.40
C GLY A 344 32.23 3.49 2.64
N ARG A 345 32.02 4.80 2.47
CA ARG A 345 31.62 5.67 3.59
C ARG A 345 30.27 5.17 4.16
N PRO A 346 30.16 4.91 5.49
CA PRO A 346 28.90 4.53 6.10
C PRO A 346 27.83 5.58 5.83
N ALA A 347 26.65 5.12 5.44
CA ALA A 347 25.49 5.98 5.27
C ALA A 347 24.22 5.13 5.40
N GLN A 348 23.11 5.80 5.68
CA GLN A 348 21.82 5.15 5.86
C GLN A 348 21.32 4.56 4.55
N ARG A 349 20.90 3.29 4.60
CA ARG A 349 20.37 2.51 3.47
C ARG A 349 19.05 1.86 3.90
N TYR A 350 18.20 1.58 2.93
CA TYR A 350 16.94 0.90 3.14
C TYR A 350 16.89 -0.34 2.25
N LEU A 351 16.73 -1.52 2.83
CA LEU A 351 16.68 -2.80 2.13
C LEU A 351 15.24 -3.31 2.06
N ILE A 352 14.81 -3.79 0.91
CA ILE A 352 13.46 -4.33 0.75
C ILE A 352 13.38 -5.74 1.35
N PRO A 353 12.51 -6.00 2.35
CA PRO A 353 12.44 -7.31 3.01
C PRO A 353 12.03 -8.43 2.05
N SER A 354 11.02 -8.20 1.21
CA SER A 354 10.48 -9.18 0.28
C SER A 354 10.02 -8.54 -1.02
N ILE A 355 10.09 -9.29 -2.12
CA ILE A 355 9.56 -8.89 -3.43
C ILE A 355 8.44 -9.86 -3.80
N SER A 356 7.31 -9.33 -4.28
CA SER A 356 6.15 -10.10 -4.74
C SER A 356 6.43 -10.74 -6.10
N ALA A 357 6.01 -11.99 -6.30
CA ALA A 357 6.10 -12.63 -7.62
C ALA A 357 5.33 -11.78 -8.66
N GLY A 358 5.97 -11.44 -9.79
CA GLY A 358 5.44 -10.51 -10.80
C GLY A 358 6.04 -9.10 -10.76
N SER A 359 6.76 -8.72 -9.70
CA SER A 359 7.43 -7.40 -9.60
C SER A 359 8.93 -7.41 -9.98
N GLU A 360 9.42 -8.54 -10.48
CA GLU A 360 10.79 -8.73 -10.99
C GLU A 360 11.16 -7.88 -12.23
N PRO A 361 10.23 -7.47 -13.14
CA PRO A 361 10.59 -6.66 -14.31
C PRO A 361 10.89 -5.18 -14.01
N LYS A 362 10.55 -4.65 -12.82
CA LYS A 362 10.68 -3.22 -12.51
C LYS A 362 12.09 -2.73 -12.18
N LEU A 363 13.04 -3.64 -11.94
CA LEU A 363 14.42 -3.29 -11.58
C LEU A 363 15.25 -2.72 -12.74
N ASP A 364 14.71 -2.76 -13.96
CA ASP A 364 15.24 -2.06 -15.13
C ASP A 364 14.35 -0.88 -15.59
N ALA A 365 13.13 -0.75 -15.02
CA ALA A 365 12.11 0.23 -15.41
C ALA A 365 12.20 1.59 -14.69
N THR A 366 13.12 1.76 -13.74
CA THR A 366 13.29 3.01 -12.93
C THR A 366 13.86 4.20 -13.72
N ARG A 367 13.75 4.22 -15.05
CA ARG A 367 14.53 5.09 -15.95
C ARG A 367 13.68 6.00 -16.87
N GLU A 368 12.38 6.11 -16.65
CA GLU A 368 11.47 6.69 -17.67
C GLU A 368 11.28 8.21 -17.68
N ASN A 369 11.85 8.98 -16.73
CA ASN A 369 11.68 10.46 -16.70
C ASN A 369 12.95 11.23 -16.30
N ALA A 370 14.14 10.71 -16.65
CA ALA A 370 15.39 11.36 -16.28
C ALA A 370 16.46 11.31 -17.39
N PHE A 371 17.22 12.40 -17.55
CA PHE A 371 18.50 12.33 -18.26
C PHE A 371 19.54 11.76 -17.30
N LEU A 372 20.04 10.56 -17.60
CA LEU A 372 20.95 9.84 -16.72
C LEU A 372 22.37 9.87 -17.28
N PHE A 373 23.27 10.50 -16.55
CA PHE A 373 24.68 10.62 -16.91
C PHE A 373 25.38 9.38 -16.35
N LYS A 374 25.81 8.48 -17.25
CA LYS A 374 26.48 7.22 -16.87
C LYS A 374 28.01 7.35 -17.01
N PHE A 375 28.57 8.49 -16.64
CA PHE A 375 30.01 8.72 -16.67
C PHE A 375 30.48 9.46 -15.42
N PRO A 376 31.70 9.18 -14.94
CA PRO A 376 32.26 9.89 -13.79
C PRO A 376 32.37 11.39 -14.09
N LEU A 377 31.70 12.22 -13.27
CA LEU A 377 31.73 13.68 -13.38
C LEU A 377 33.15 14.24 -13.22
N GLU A 378 34.03 13.51 -12.54
CA GLU A 378 35.40 13.89 -12.28
C GLU A 378 36.33 12.74 -12.70
N THR A 379 37.37 13.06 -13.48
CA THR A 379 38.44 12.12 -13.85
C THR A 379 39.79 12.82 -13.70
N GLU A 380 40.88 12.11 -13.97
CA GLU A 380 42.23 12.70 -14.00
C GLU A 380 42.44 13.73 -15.15
N TYR A 381 41.50 13.84 -16.10
CA TYR A 381 41.65 14.68 -17.30
C TYR A 381 40.69 15.88 -17.37
N TRP A 382 39.56 15.83 -16.64
CA TRP A 382 38.56 16.89 -16.62
C TRP A 382 37.80 16.92 -15.30
N GLN A 383 37.38 18.14 -14.93
CA GLN A 383 36.58 18.41 -13.75
C GLN A 383 35.21 18.96 -14.14
N TYR A 384 34.17 18.41 -13.51
CA TYR A 384 32.83 19.01 -13.53
C TYR A 384 32.87 20.36 -12.83
N GLU A 385 32.49 21.42 -13.53
CA GLU A 385 32.48 22.77 -12.96
C GLU A 385 31.09 23.12 -12.44
N SER A 386 30.08 23.09 -13.31
CA SER A 386 28.75 23.58 -12.96
C SER A 386 27.66 23.13 -13.94
N THR A 387 26.43 23.53 -13.63
CA THR A 387 25.29 23.44 -14.54
C THR A 387 24.44 24.69 -14.50
N ASN A 388 23.80 25.01 -15.61
CA ASN A 388 22.83 26.11 -15.71
C ASN A 388 21.47 25.80 -15.04
N SER A 389 21.21 24.53 -14.69
CA SER A 389 19.94 24.09 -14.08
C SER A 389 20.18 23.27 -12.79
N PRO A 390 20.79 23.86 -11.74
CA PRO A 390 21.25 23.12 -10.57
C PRO A 390 20.12 22.58 -9.69
N THR A 391 18.92 23.17 -9.75
CA THR A 391 17.75 22.75 -8.98
C THR A 391 17.14 21.43 -9.47
N TRP A 392 17.42 21.04 -10.72
CA TRP A 392 16.92 19.83 -11.35
C TRP A 392 17.97 18.73 -11.47
N TRP A 393 19.21 19.03 -11.05
CA TRP A 393 20.34 18.11 -11.06
C TRP A 393 20.52 17.44 -9.71
N ASP A 394 20.38 16.11 -9.67
CA ASP A 394 20.78 15.32 -8.52
C ASP A 394 22.18 14.74 -8.75
N ARG A 395 23.15 15.27 -8.01
CA ARG A 395 24.56 14.87 -8.09
C ARG A 395 24.80 13.45 -7.57
N ASP A 396 24.00 12.97 -6.61
CA ASP A 396 24.16 11.65 -6.00
C ASP A 396 23.67 10.53 -6.93
N THR A 397 22.64 10.81 -7.72
CA THR A 397 22.09 9.87 -8.71
C THR A 397 22.57 10.13 -10.14
N GLN A 398 23.36 11.18 -10.36
CA GLN A 398 23.81 11.68 -11.67
C GLN A 398 22.65 11.79 -12.67
N SER A 399 21.53 12.37 -12.24
CA SER A 399 20.31 12.43 -13.03
C SER A 399 19.61 13.79 -13.00
N TYR A 400 18.95 14.13 -14.11
CA TYR A 400 18.06 15.29 -14.24
C TYR A 400 16.60 14.86 -14.17
N LEU A 401 15.84 15.42 -13.23
CA LEU A 401 14.40 15.17 -13.14
C LEU A 401 13.64 16.28 -13.88
N ARG A 402 12.83 15.86 -14.87
CA ARG A 402 12.15 16.79 -15.80
C ARG A 402 10.92 17.49 -15.20
N ASP A 403 10.42 17.03 -14.06
CA ASP A 403 9.27 17.60 -13.34
C ASP A 403 8.09 18.03 -14.27
N GLY A 404 7.80 17.22 -15.29
CA GLY A 404 6.68 17.45 -16.23
C GLY A 404 6.88 18.52 -17.32
N ASN A 405 8.04 19.18 -17.43
CA ASN A 405 8.22 20.29 -18.36
C ASN A 405 8.29 19.84 -19.84
N THR A 406 7.34 20.24 -20.68
CA THR A 406 7.23 19.82 -22.10
C THR A 406 8.35 20.32 -23.01
N SER A 407 9.11 21.33 -22.59
CA SER A 407 10.25 21.89 -23.32
C SER A 407 11.41 22.12 -22.36
N PHE A 408 12.53 21.42 -22.55
CA PHE A 408 13.64 21.42 -21.58
C PHE A 408 14.99 21.56 -22.29
N THR A 409 15.86 22.43 -21.78
CA THR A 409 17.25 22.58 -22.24
C THR A 409 18.15 22.84 -21.04
N ALA A 410 19.20 22.03 -20.87
CA ALA A 410 20.21 22.19 -19.83
C ALA A 410 21.62 21.93 -20.37
N CYS A 411 22.62 22.37 -19.61
CA CYS A 411 24.03 22.36 -19.97
C CYS A 411 24.88 21.98 -18.75
N HIS A 412 25.87 21.12 -18.96
CA HIS A 412 26.95 20.86 -17.99
C HIS A 412 28.27 21.40 -18.52
N PHE A 413 28.97 22.14 -17.67
CA PHE A 413 30.26 22.76 -18.00
C PHE A 413 31.39 21.93 -17.39
N PHE A 414 32.41 21.65 -18.20
CA PHE A 414 33.58 20.88 -17.81
C PHE A 414 34.85 21.65 -18.13
N ARG A 415 35.78 21.66 -17.17
CA ARG A 415 37.13 22.20 -17.34
C ARG A 415 38.12 21.07 -17.60
N SER A 416 39.00 21.27 -18.58
CA SER A 416 40.11 20.33 -18.83
C SER A 416 41.31 20.65 -17.95
N ASP A 417 41.91 19.64 -17.32
CA ASP A 417 42.96 19.80 -16.30
C ASP A 417 44.39 19.56 -16.82
N TRP A 418 44.58 19.48 -18.14
CA TRP A 418 45.89 19.23 -18.74
C TRP A 418 46.84 20.42 -18.54
N HIS A 419 47.87 20.23 -17.72
CA HIS A 419 48.80 21.29 -17.32
C HIS A 419 49.94 21.62 -18.31
N ASP A 420 50.16 20.86 -19.40
CA ASP A 420 51.45 20.99 -20.10
C ASP A 420 51.48 21.22 -21.62
N VAL A 421 50.41 21.07 -22.40
CA VAL A 421 50.51 21.42 -23.84
C VAL A 421 49.13 21.72 -24.45
N THR A 422 48.97 22.91 -25.07
CA THR A 422 47.79 23.46 -25.81
C THR A 422 46.64 24.10 -24.98
N PRO A 423 45.97 25.16 -25.48
CA PRO A 423 45.09 25.99 -24.65
C PRO A 423 43.83 25.23 -24.25
N TYR A 424 43.44 25.41 -22.99
CA TYR A 424 42.25 24.88 -22.32
C TYR A 424 41.06 24.74 -23.28
N LEU A 425 40.62 23.52 -23.53
CA LEU A 425 39.34 23.29 -24.19
C LEU A 425 38.32 23.00 -23.10
N ASP A 426 37.77 24.06 -22.52
CA ASP A 426 36.54 23.95 -21.73
C ASP A 426 35.41 23.60 -22.71
N PHE A 427 34.55 22.67 -22.30
CA PHE A 427 33.49 22.17 -23.17
C PHE A 427 32.17 22.07 -22.42
N VAL A 428 31.08 22.16 -23.17
CA VAL A 428 29.73 22.03 -22.65
C VAL A 428 29.08 20.76 -23.17
N VAL A 429 28.36 20.06 -22.30
CA VAL A 429 27.41 19.02 -22.67
C VAL A 429 26.01 19.60 -22.56
N ALA A 430 25.40 19.95 -23.69
CA ALA A 430 24.03 20.45 -23.77
C ALA A 430 23.05 19.32 -24.07
N PHE A 431 21.88 19.32 -23.45
CA PHE A 431 20.87 18.30 -23.64
C PHE A 431 19.48 18.85 -23.37
N GLY A 432 18.47 18.26 -24.00
CA GLY A 432 17.13 18.82 -23.95
C GLY A 432 16.07 17.95 -24.58
N VAL A 433 14.84 18.46 -24.60
CA VAL A 433 13.69 17.88 -25.27
C VAL A 433 13.04 18.97 -26.12
N THR A 434 12.76 18.68 -27.39
CA THR A 434 12.04 19.57 -28.31
C THR A 434 10.58 19.72 -27.90
N ASP A 435 9.89 20.70 -28.48
CA ASP A 435 8.45 20.92 -28.20
C ASP A 435 7.57 19.76 -28.68
N SER A 436 8.08 18.91 -29.57
CA SER A 436 7.44 17.66 -30.03
C SER A 436 7.74 16.45 -29.14
N GLY A 437 8.54 16.62 -28.08
CA GLY A 437 8.87 15.55 -27.12
C GLY A 437 10.09 14.70 -27.50
N GLU A 438 10.84 15.04 -28.55
CA GLU A 438 12.06 14.34 -28.94
C GLU A 438 13.26 14.83 -28.11
N ALA A 439 13.99 13.92 -27.48
CA ALA A 439 15.16 14.29 -26.69
C ALA A 439 16.44 14.37 -27.54
N TRP A 440 17.36 15.23 -27.12
CA TRP A 440 18.62 15.48 -27.79
C TRP A 440 19.75 15.73 -26.79
N ALA A 441 20.99 15.49 -27.22
CA ALA A 441 22.20 15.80 -26.48
C ALA A 441 23.36 16.11 -27.44
N MET A 442 24.18 17.09 -27.11
CA MET A 442 25.30 17.58 -27.90
C MET A 442 26.47 17.97 -27.00
N ILE A 443 27.68 17.88 -27.54
CA ILE A 443 28.90 18.35 -26.88
C ILE A 443 29.61 19.29 -27.83
N ASP A 444 30.05 20.43 -27.32
CA ASP A 444 30.77 21.42 -28.12
C ASP A 444 31.70 22.25 -27.24
N ALA A 445 32.76 22.77 -27.85
CA ALA A 445 33.72 23.69 -27.25
C ALA A 445 33.84 25.01 -28.02
N GLY A 446 32.93 25.25 -28.99
CA GLY A 446 32.87 26.45 -29.83
C GLY A 446 31.59 27.25 -29.60
N SER A 447 30.83 27.48 -30.67
CA SER A 447 29.68 28.42 -30.64
C SER A 447 28.57 28.05 -29.64
N LEU A 448 28.37 26.77 -29.35
CA LEU A 448 27.38 26.31 -28.39
C LEU A 448 27.88 26.53 -26.95
N TYR A 449 29.19 26.37 -26.72
CA TYR A 449 29.84 26.74 -25.45
C TYR A 449 29.71 28.24 -25.19
N ASP A 450 30.00 29.08 -26.20
CA ASP A 450 29.86 30.53 -26.10
C ASP A 450 28.41 30.97 -25.82
N ALA A 451 27.44 30.36 -26.51
CA ALA A 451 26.01 30.60 -26.28
C ALA A 451 25.55 30.14 -24.89
N ALA A 452 26.08 29.00 -24.41
CA ALA A 452 25.76 28.45 -23.10
C ALA A 452 26.33 29.31 -21.96
N VAL A 453 27.59 29.74 -22.07
CA VAL A 453 28.25 30.64 -21.11
C VAL A 453 27.58 32.02 -21.09
N SER A 454 27.11 32.52 -22.24
CA SER A 454 26.40 33.80 -22.34
C SER A 454 24.94 33.74 -21.87
N GLY A 455 24.45 32.58 -21.41
CA GLY A 455 23.08 32.39 -20.90
C GLY A 455 21.99 32.38 -21.99
N GLN A 456 22.35 32.30 -23.27
CA GLN A 456 21.42 32.38 -24.40
C GLN A 456 20.83 31.00 -24.76
N MET A 457 20.07 30.40 -23.83
CA MET A 457 19.55 29.03 -23.94
C MET A 457 18.64 28.77 -25.15
N HIS A 458 17.98 29.81 -25.66
CA HIS A 458 17.17 29.71 -26.88
C HIS A 458 18.04 29.44 -28.12
N LEU A 459 19.25 30.03 -28.21
CA LEU A 459 20.20 29.76 -29.29
C LEU A 459 20.81 28.37 -29.17
N VAL A 460 21.07 27.91 -27.94
CA VAL A 460 21.52 26.53 -27.68
C VAL A 460 20.49 25.53 -28.19
N LYS A 461 19.20 25.76 -27.89
CA LYS A 461 18.08 24.95 -28.39
C LYS A 461 17.97 25.01 -29.93
N GLU A 462 18.02 26.20 -30.52
CA GLU A 462 17.90 26.39 -31.98
C GLU A 462 19.04 25.72 -32.75
N GLN A 463 20.29 25.85 -32.27
CA GLN A 463 21.44 25.19 -32.86
C GLN A 463 21.36 23.67 -32.73
N ALA A 464 20.89 23.16 -31.57
CA ALA A 464 20.70 21.73 -31.37
C ALA A 464 19.62 21.15 -32.29
N GLU A 465 18.47 21.80 -32.39
CA GLU A 465 17.38 21.39 -33.29
C GLU A 465 17.76 21.48 -34.78
N LYS A 466 18.62 22.44 -35.14
CA LYS A 466 19.17 22.55 -36.50
C LYS A 466 20.12 21.38 -36.81
N HIS A 467 20.91 20.95 -35.84
CA HIS A 467 21.81 19.80 -35.97
C HIS A 467 21.03 18.48 -36.05
N MET A 468 19.96 18.32 -35.27
CA MET A 468 19.05 17.17 -35.36
C MET A 468 18.40 17.02 -36.74
N ARG A 469 17.97 18.13 -37.35
CA ARG A 469 17.37 18.14 -38.70
C ARG A 469 18.35 17.76 -39.82
N ALA A 470 19.66 17.81 -39.55
CA ALA A 470 20.70 17.49 -40.53
C ALA A 470 21.06 15.99 -40.62
N ASN A 471 20.44 15.13 -39.80
CA ASN A 471 20.53 13.66 -39.90
C ASN A 471 21.95 13.06 -39.69
N GLU A 472 22.74 13.63 -38.79
CA GLU A 472 23.93 12.95 -38.25
C GLU A 472 23.53 12.10 -37.03
N SER A 473 23.85 10.81 -37.08
CA SER A 473 23.48 9.80 -36.08
C SER A 473 23.77 10.22 -34.64
N SER A 474 22.88 9.85 -33.71
CA SER A 474 22.91 10.07 -32.25
C SER A 474 24.02 9.32 -31.50
N CYS A 475 25.26 9.40 -32.00
CA CYS A 475 26.49 8.92 -31.37
C CYS A 475 27.55 10.03 -31.46
N VAL A 476 27.75 10.79 -30.39
CA VAL A 476 28.74 11.89 -30.36
C VAL A 476 30.14 11.29 -30.16
N THR A 477 31.01 11.43 -31.15
CA THR A 477 32.41 10.95 -31.13
C THR A 477 33.37 12.14 -31.10
N ILE A 478 34.26 12.22 -30.12
CA ILE A 478 35.34 13.22 -30.07
C ILE A 478 36.59 12.63 -30.72
N HIS A 479 37.12 13.26 -31.78
CA HIS A 479 38.42 12.91 -32.37
C HIS A 479 39.52 13.83 -31.83
N ARG A 480 40.57 13.26 -31.23
CA ARG A 480 41.77 13.99 -30.78
C ARG A 480 42.86 13.88 -31.86
N TYR A 481 43.46 15.00 -32.26
CA TYR A 481 44.66 15.03 -33.11
C TYR A 481 45.83 15.65 -32.34
N GLY A 482 46.93 14.91 -32.15
CA GLY A 482 48.17 15.37 -31.51
C GLY A 482 49.38 14.45 -31.82
N PRO A 483 50.65 14.90 -31.72
CA PRO A 483 51.74 14.39 -32.55
C PRO A 483 52.61 13.25 -31.96
N GLN A 484 52.93 12.29 -32.83
CA GLN A 484 54.11 11.40 -32.96
C GLN A 484 54.61 10.52 -31.79
N GLN A 485 54.53 9.19 -31.99
CA GLN A 485 55.60 8.21 -31.72
C GLN A 485 55.38 6.91 -32.55
N LEU A 486 56.48 6.25 -32.95
CA LEU A 486 56.54 5.20 -33.99
C LEU A 486 56.44 3.78 -33.41
N ASP A 487 55.70 2.88 -34.09
CA ASP A 487 55.70 1.43 -33.85
C ASP A 487 56.01 0.66 -35.14
N ARG A 488 56.74 -0.46 -35.05
CA ARG A 488 57.12 -1.31 -36.20
C ARG A 488 56.18 -2.50 -36.36
N THR A 489 55.76 -2.77 -37.59
CA THR A 489 54.96 -3.97 -37.92
C THR A 489 55.63 -4.80 -39.01
N CYS A 490 55.72 -6.12 -38.81
CA CYS A 490 56.26 -7.08 -39.76
C CYS A 490 55.16 -7.60 -40.68
N THR A 491 55.44 -7.67 -41.98
CA THR A 491 54.59 -8.34 -42.97
C THR A 491 55.45 -9.20 -43.89
N TYR A 492 54.96 -10.38 -44.25
CA TYR A 492 55.61 -11.30 -45.18
C TYR A 492 55.10 -11.05 -46.61
N GLU A 493 55.98 -10.63 -47.51
CA GLU A 493 55.73 -10.57 -48.95
C GLU A 493 56.75 -11.49 -49.64
N ASP A 494 56.30 -12.35 -50.56
CA ASP A 494 57.10 -13.36 -51.28
C ASP A 494 57.98 -14.28 -50.40
N GLY A 495 57.46 -14.65 -49.23
CA GLY A 495 58.11 -15.63 -48.34
C GLY A 495 59.28 -15.10 -47.50
N ASN A 496 59.56 -13.79 -47.53
CA ASN A 496 60.54 -13.14 -46.64
C ASN A 496 59.88 -12.07 -45.76
N GLU A 497 60.37 -11.92 -44.52
CA GLU A 497 59.96 -10.84 -43.60
C GLU A 497 60.45 -9.49 -44.11
N VAL A 498 59.52 -8.54 -44.31
CA VAL A 498 59.85 -7.14 -44.56
C VAL A 498 59.15 -6.28 -43.51
N TRP A 499 59.94 -5.49 -42.79
CA TRP A 499 59.47 -4.51 -41.82
C TRP A 499 59.13 -3.20 -42.55
N LYS A 500 57.88 -2.75 -42.51
CA LYS A 500 57.47 -1.43 -43.02
C LYS A 500 57.04 -0.54 -41.85
N GLU A 501 57.58 0.67 -41.82
CA GLU A 501 57.20 1.70 -40.86
C GLU A 501 55.98 2.46 -41.39
N THR A 502 54.87 2.44 -40.66
CA THR A 502 53.64 3.19 -40.99
C THR A 502 53.25 4.16 -39.86
N PRO A 503 52.78 5.38 -40.16
CA PRO A 503 52.30 6.31 -39.14
C PRO A 503 50.97 5.82 -38.54
N ARG A 504 50.89 5.67 -37.20
CA ARG A 504 49.61 5.39 -36.49
C ARG A 504 48.99 6.68 -35.94
N GLN A 505 47.70 6.88 -36.20
CA GLN A 505 46.82 7.76 -35.43
C GLN A 505 46.36 7.02 -34.16
N THR A 506 46.68 7.55 -32.99
CA THR A 506 46.16 7.03 -31.71
C THR A 506 44.84 7.74 -31.40
N ILE A 507 43.71 7.11 -31.71
CA ILE A 507 42.37 7.58 -31.31
C ILE A 507 42.04 6.91 -29.97
N SER A 508 42.08 7.65 -28.86
CA SER A 508 41.37 7.27 -27.64
C SER A 508 39.92 7.73 -27.77
N THR A 509 39.04 6.88 -28.30
CA THR A 509 37.61 7.16 -28.44
C THR A 509 36.96 7.17 -27.05
N ILE A 510 36.45 8.32 -26.60
CA ILE A 510 35.55 8.40 -25.43
C ILE A 510 34.14 8.08 -25.93
N TYR A 511 33.58 6.95 -25.49
CA TYR A 511 32.20 6.56 -25.81
C TYR A 511 31.22 7.23 -24.85
N LEU A 512 30.51 8.26 -25.31
CA LEU A 512 29.41 8.87 -24.57
C LEU A 512 28.08 8.25 -25.00
N LYS A 513 27.48 7.43 -24.13
CA LYS A 513 26.17 6.81 -24.37
C LYS A 513 25.09 7.52 -23.54
N VAL A 514 24.45 8.53 -24.12
CA VAL A 514 23.23 9.14 -23.57
C VAL A 514 22.05 8.24 -23.95
N SER A 515 21.30 7.75 -22.97
CA SER A 515 20.11 6.91 -23.20
C SER A 515 18.85 7.73 -22.88
N VAL A 516 17.95 7.87 -23.83
CA VAL A 516 16.65 8.54 -23.66
C VAL A 516 15.57 7.47 -23.57
N LEU A 517 14.75 7.48 -22.52
CA LEU A 517 13.46 6.77 -22.51
C LEU A 517 12.33 7.80 -22.68
N ILE A 518 11.38 7.50 -23.56
CA ILE A 518 10.17 8.29 -23.79
C ILE A 518 9.02 7.59 -23.04
N MET A 519 8.31 8.32 -22.18
CA MET A 519 7.10 7.83 -21.53
C MET A 519 5.93 7.64 -22.51
N ALA A 520 5.16 6.60 -22.22
CA ALA A 520 3.93 6.20 -22.86
C ALA A 520 2.80 7.24 -22.72
N GLN A 521 1.78 7.10 -23.56
CA GLN A 521 0.55 7.90 -23.58
C GLN A 521 -0.03 8.13 -22.16
N LYS A 522 -0.45 9.37 -21.87
CA LYS A 522 -1.23 9.71 -20.66
C LYS A 522 -2.36 8.71 -20.48
N THR A 523 -2.41 8.02 -19.33
CA THR A 523 -3.52 7.14 -18.99
C THR A 523 -4.76 8.00 -18.75
N ASP A 524 -5.80 7.78 -19.55
CA ASP A 524 -7.08 8.42 -19.35
C ASP A 524 -7.86 7.69 -18.25
N TYR A 525 -7.73 8.19 -17.02
CA TYR A 525 -8.38 7.64 -15.83
C TYR A 525 -9.93 7.65 -15.91
N GLN A 526 -10.54 8.41 -16.81
CA GLN A 526 -11.99 8.35 -17.00
C GLN A 526 -12.41 7.09 -17.74
N ASN A 527 -11.53 6.54 -18.60
CA ASN A 527 -11.82 5.43 -19.50
C ASN A 527 -11.37 4.06 -18.99
N ILE A 528 -10.75 3.98 -17.82
CA ILE A 528 -10.40 2.69 -17.20
C ILE A 528 -11.63 2.01 -16.61
N PHE A 529 -11.67 0.68 -16.63
CA PHE A 529 -12.72 -0.11 -15.98
C PHE A 529 -12.61 -0.03 -14.45
N HIS A 530 -11.39 -0.12 -13.94
CA HIS A 530 -11.08 -0.06 -12.52
C HIS A 530 -9.64 0.41 -12.34
N TRP A 531 -9.33 1.04 -11.20
CA TRP A 531 -7.97 1.50 -10.86
C TRP A 531 -6.90 0.44 -11.08
N ALA A 532 -7.23 -0.83 -10.82
CA ALA A 532 -6.31 -1.96 -11.00
C ALA A 532 -5.80 -2.11 -12.45
N GLU A 533 -6.50 -1.60 -13.47
CA GLU A 533 -6.02 -1.62 -14.86
C GLU A 533 -4.78 -0.75 -15.08
N THR A 534 -4.61 0.29 -14.25
CA THR A 534 -3.40 1.11 -14.24
C THR A 534 -2.19 0.34 -13.71
N GLN A 535 -2.41 -0.82 -13.08
CA GLN A 535 -1.39 -1.61 -12.39
C GLN A 535 -0.97 -2.85 -13.20
N LYS A 536 -1.16 -2.85 -14.54
CA LYS A 536 -0.89 -3.97 -15.47
C LYS A 536 0.18 -4.89 -14.92
N ASP A 537 -0.18 -6.16 -14.70
CA ASP A 537 0.69 -7.31 -14.37
C ASP A 537 1.78 -7.09 -13.29
N GLY A 538 1.64 -6.08 -12.43
CA GLY A 538 2.67 -5.71 -11.47
C GLY A 538 3.89 -5.01 -12.10
N SER A 539 3.83 -4.62 -13.39
CA SER A 539 4.85 -3.85 -14.12
C SER A 539 4.78 -2.33 -13.88
N ILE A 540 3.64 -1.80 -13.44
CA ILE A 540 3.47 -0.38 -13.04
C ILE A 540 3.38 -0.27 -11.50
N PRO A 541 4.15 0.62 -10.82
CA PRO A 541 4.05 0.81 -9.37
C PRO A 541 2.60 1.06 -8.96
N SER A 542 2.12 0.43 -7.88
CA SER A 542 0.83 0.82 -7.32
C SER A 542 1.01 2.21 -6.70
N PHE A 543 0.54 3.23 -7.41
CA PHE A 543 0.51 4.59 -6.90
C PHE A 543 -0.77 4.81 -6.10
N ALA A 544 -0.68 5.67 -5.08
CA ALA A 544 -1.80 5.98 -4.21
C ALA A 544 -2.79 6.96 -4.85
N THR A 545 -2.35 7.80 -5.78
CA THR A 545 -3.10 8.90 -6.40
C THR A 545 -2.73 9.03 -7.88
N ARG A 546 -3.60 9.65 -8.68
CA ARG A 546 -3.39 9.82 -10.13
C ARG A 546 -2.08 10.58 -10.38
N ASP A 547 -1.44 10.33 -11.52
CA ASP A 547 -0.08 10.84 -11.83
C ASP A 547 0.07 12.36 -11.74
N ASN A 548 -1.02 13.11 -11.93
CA ASN A 548 -1.05 14.58 -11.88
C ASN A 548 -1.47 15.14 -10.51
N ASP A 549 -1.69 14.31 -9.49
CA ASP A 549 -1.91 14.78 -8.13
C ASP A 549 -0.57 15.26 -7.52
N PRO A 550 -0.43 16.55 -7.17
CA PRO A 550 0.84 17.12 -6.75
C PRO A 550 1.18 16.86 -5.27
N TYR A 551 0.33 16.14 -4.53
CA TYR A 551 0.46 16.00 -3.08
C TYR A 551 0.64 14.56 -2.61
N GLU A 552 1.28 14.43 -1.44
CA GLU A 552 1.36 13.17 -0.70
C GLU A 552 0.35 13.13 0.44
N TYR A 553 -0.18 11.94 0.72
CA TYR A 553 -1.26 11.73 1.66
C TYR A 553 -0.91 10.67 2.72
N LEU A 554 -1.64 10.70 3.83
CA LEU A 554 -1.81 9.59 4.76
C LEU A 554 -3.03 8.76 4.33
N SER A 555 -3.13 7.49 4.70
CA SER A 555 -4.23 6.63 4.25
C SER A 555 -4.91 5.87 5.39
N GLY A 556 -6.21 5.59 5.22
CA GLY A 556 -7.03 4.82 6.16
C GLY A 556 -8.17 5.64 6.78
N PHE A 557 -9.40 5.32 6.38
CA PHE A 557 -10.62 5.96 6.86
C PHE A 557 -10.77 5.87 8.38
N ASN A 558 -11.12 6.99 9.03
CA ASN A 558 -11.30 7.13 10.49
C ASN A 558 -10.06 6.80 11.36
N ASN A 559 -8.86 6.70 10.79
CA ASN A 559 -7.63 6.55 11.57
C ASN A 559 -7.39 7.77 12.47
N HIS A 560 -6.68 7.54 13.58
CA HIS A 560 -6.03 8.61 14.33
C HIS A 560 -4.67 8.89 13.71
N HIS A 561 -4.62 9.89 12.84
CA HIS A 561 -3.41 10.27 12.13
C HIS A 561 -2.56 11.22 12.97
N GLU A 562 -1.25 11.20 12.73
CA GLU A 562 -0.29 12.21 13.18
C GLU A 562 0.41 12.77 11.93
N SER A 563 0.50 14.09 11.81
CA SER A 563 1.20 14.74 10.70
C SER A 563 1.99 15.95 11.16
N GLU A 564 3.25 16.02 10.76
CA GLU A 564 4.18 17.08 11.13
C GLU A 564 4.85 17.63 9.87
N ALA A 565 4.62 18.91 9.55
CA ALA A 565 5.41 19.60 8.52
C ALA A 565 6.85 19.84 9.00
N VAL A 566 7.02 20.02 10.32
CA VAL A 566 8.31 20.14 11.00
C VAL A 566 8.45 19.00 12.01
N PRO A 567 9.33 18.01 11.79
CA PRO A 567 9.43 16.83 12.65
C PRO A 567 9.70 17.13 14.13
N GLY A 568 8.97 16.42 14.99
CA GLY A 568 9.00 16.53 16.45
C GLY A 568 8.27 17.77 17.00
N THR A 569 7.28 18.28 16.29
CA THR A 569 6.41 19.38 16.76
C THR A 569 5.34 18.87 17.71
N ILE A 570 4.78 17.69 17.45
CA ILE A 570 3.76 17.04 18.26
C ILE A 570 4.38 16.66 19.62
N PRO A 571 3.83 17.16 20.74
CA PRO A 571 4.28 16.79 22.07
C PRO A 571 4.09 15.29 22.33
N ARG A 572 5.05 14.65 22.99
CA ARG A 572 4.99 13.22 23.32
C ARG A 572 4.45 13.03 24.75
N GLY A 573 3.48 12.12 24.91
CA GLY A 573 2.86 11.78 26.20
C GLY A 573 1.80 12.75 26.72
N GLN A 574 1.48 13.82 25.97
CA GLN A 574 0.47 14.82 26.33
C GLN A 574 0.04 15.62 25.08
N ASN A 575 -1.13 16.27 25.12
CA ASN A 575 -1.58 17.19 24.05
C ASN A 575 -1.36 18.67 24.40
N ASN A 576 -1.32 19.00 25.69
CA ASN A 576 -1.30 20.37 26.21
C ASN A 576 -0.04 20.63 27.05
N PRO A 577 1.17 20.63 26.47
CA PRO A 577 2.36 21.01 27.21
C PRO A 577 2.26 22.48 27.63
N ARG A 578 2.88 22.84 28.76
CA ARG A 578 3.01 24.25 29.19
C ARG A 578 3.62 25.13 28.08
N VAL A 579 4.53 24.57 27.29
CA VAL A 579 5.16 25.21 26.14
C VAL A 579 5.19 24.20 25.00
N VAL A 580 4.42 24.46 23.94
CA VAL A 580 4.54 23.69 22.69
C VAL A 580 5.86 24.08 22.02
N ARG A 581 6.51 23.14 21.34
CA ARG A 581 7.74 23.41 20.60
C ARG A 581 7.54 24.61 19.67
N PHE A 582 8.56 25.47 19.58
CA PHE A 582 8.53 26.76 18.84
C PHE A 582 7.57 27.83 19.40
N GLY A 583 6.98 27.61 20.57
CA GLY A 583 6.00 28.54 21.14
C GLY A 583 4.67 28.53 20.40
N LEU A 584 4.34 27.45 19.70
CA LEU A 584 3.06 27.26 19.03
C LEU A 584 1.91 27.20 20.04
N TYR A 585 0.70 27.39 19.53
CA TYR A 585 -0.54 27.22 20.28
C TYR A 585 -1.12 25.85 20.02
N ALA A 586 -1.47 25.13 21.09
CA ALA A 586 -2.29 23.93 21.00
C ALA A 586 -3.76 24.34 20.93
N GLU A 587 -4.47 23.87 19.92
CA GLU A 587 -5.89 24.12 19.69
C GLU A 587 -6.59 22.78 19.44
N GLN A 588 -7.75 22.55 20.05
CA GLN A 588 -8.52 21.34 19.80
C GLN A 588 -9.79 21.69 19.01
N MET A 589 -10.00 20.99 17.91
CA MET A 589 -11.25 20.95 17.19
C MET A 589 -12.01 19.68 17.61
N SER A 590 -13.22 19.84 18.14
CA SER A 590 -14.01 18.73 18.71
C SER A 590 -15.45 18.83 18.26
N ASP A 591 -16.05 17.69 17.92
CA ASP A 591 -17.50 17.60 17.70
C ASP A 591 -18.25 17.34 19.03
N SER A 592 -17.99 16.21 19.70
CA SER A 592 -18.60 15.85 20.99
C SER A 592 -17.61 15.15 21.94
N PHE A 593 -17.50 15.65 23.17
CA PHE A 593 -16.61 15.05 24.19
C PHE A 593 -17.12 13.71 24.75
N GLY A 594 -18.45 13.56 24.87
CA GLY A 594 -19.08 12.39 25.49
C GLY A 594 -19.41 11.26 24.52
N ALA A 595 -19.11 11.42 23.23
CA ALA A 595 -19.34 10.39 22.23
C ALA A 595 -18.53 9.13 22.52
N SER A 596 -19.08 7.96 22.15
CA SER A 596 -18.34 6.69 22.22
C SER A 596 -17.04 6.79 21.41
N ARG A 597 -16.01 6.02 21.76
CA ARG A 597 -14.70 6.13 21.07
C ARG A 597 -14.77 5.94 19.55
N ASN A 598 -15.68 5.07 19.08
CA ASN A 598 -16.01 4.88 17.67
C ASN A 598 -16.53 6.19 17.04
N ALA A 599 -17.51 6.83 17.67
CA ALA A 599 -18.18 8.02 17.14
C ALA A 599 -17.44 9.33 17.46
N ASN A 600 -16.47 9.31 18.37
CA ASN A 600 -15.75 10.50 18.80
C ASN A 600 -14.90 11.04 17.64
N ARG A 601 -15.04 12.33 17.36
CA ARG A 601 -14.28 13.05 16.35
C ARG A 601 -13.60 14.25 16.99
N ASN A 602 -12.27 14.23 16.98
CA ASN A 602 -11.47 15.37 17.42
C ASN A 602 -10.10 15.40 16.72
N SER A 603 -9.55 16.61 16.63
CA SER A 603 -8.18 16.86 16.17
C SER A 603 -7.51 17.94 16.99
N TRP A 604 -6.25 17.73 17.34
CA TRP A 604 -5.35 18.70 17.94
C TRP A 604 -4.50 19.34 16.86
N LEU A 605 -4.47 20.66 16.84
CA LEU A 605 -3.71 21.49 15.92
C LEU A 605 -2.64 22.27 16.70
N TYR A 606 -1.40 22.21 16.22
CA TYR A 606 -0.28 23.00 16.74
C TYR A 606 0.03 24.10 15.74
N ARG A 607 -0.49 25.29 16.00
CA ARG A 607 -0.55 26.41 15.04
C ARG A 607 0.17 27.66 15.50
N SER A 608 0.54 28.51 14.55
CA SER A 608 1.30 29.74 14.79
C SER A 608 0.48 30.78 15.57
N ARG A 609 -0.79 30.98 15.21
CA ARG A 609 -1.75 31.81 15.95
C ARG A 609 -3.06 31.06 16.13
N PRO A 610 -3.69 31.13 17.31
CA PRO A 610 -4.95 30.44 17.55
C PRO A 610 -6.07 31.06 16.70
N ALA A 611 -7.05 30.24 16.28
CA ALA A 611 -8.11 30.64 15.36
C ALA A 611 -9.01 31.75 15.92
N VAL A 612 -9.00 31.94 17.25
CA VAL A 612 -9.67 33.02 17.99
C VAL A 612 -9.07 34.42 17.70
N ALA A 613 -7.87 34.50 17.11
CA ALA A 613 -7.19 35.76 16.81
C ALA A 613 -7.75 36.45 15.54
N HIS A 614 -9.03 36.82 15.56
CA HIS A 614 -9.72 37.51 14.45
C HIS A 614 -10.35 38.84 14.89
N GLN A 615 -10.83 39.64 13.94
CA GLN A 615 -11.33 41.01 14.15
C GLN A 615 -12.86 41.08 14.28
N GLY A 616 -13.50 40.04 14.84
CA GLY A 616 -14.96 39.94 14.94
C GLY A 616 -15.64 39.49 13.65
N PHE A 617 -16.98 39.60 13.61
CA PHE A 617 -17.82 39.15 12.49
C PHE A 617 -18.75 40.27 12.03
N THR A 618 -19.02 40.31 10.73
CA THR A 618 -20.01 41.20 10.10
C THR A 618 -20.90 40.40 9.15
N ASP A 619 -22.16 40.78 9.03
CA ASP A 619 -23.08 40.15 8.07
C ASP A 619 -22.58 40.29 6.63
N MET A 620 -22.78 39.24 5.83
CA MET A 620 -22.63 39.30 4.37
C MET A 620 -23.99 39.15 3.69
N PRO A 621 -24.15 39.71 2.48
CA PRO A 621 -25.28 39.36 1.63
C PRO A 621 -25.39 37.85 1.42
N LYS A 622 -26.63 37.34 1.36
CA LYS A 622 -26.92 35.96 0.95
C LYS A 622 -26.25 35.72 -0.42
N VAL A 623 -25.55 34.60 -0.56
CA VAL A 623 -25.06 34.19 -1.88
C VAL A 623 -26.27 33.85 -2.73
N GLU A 624 -26.41 34.52 -3.88
CA GLU A 624 -27.57 34.38 -4.75
C GLU A 624 -27.82 32.90 -5.10
N GLY A 625 -29.08 32.47 -5.05
CA GLY A 625 -29.49 31.11 -5.37
C GLY A 625 -29.11 30.04 -4.33
N THR A 626 -28.60 30.42 -3.16
CA THR A 626 -28.41 29.47 -2.03
C THR A 626 -29.66 29.40 -1.15
N GLU A 627 -29.91 28.26 -0.52
CA GLU A 627 -30.96 28.09 0.51
C GLU A 627 -30.50 27.05 1.54
N SER A 628 -31.03 27.11 2.76
CA SER A 628 -30.74 26.12 3.81
C SER A 628 -31.94 25.82 4.71
N CYS A 629 -33.05 26.55 4.61
CA CYS A 629 -34.28 26.23 5.31
C CYS A 629 -35.27 25.58 4.33
N PHE A 630 -35.52 24.29 4.50
CA PHE A 630 -36.41 23.51 3.63
C PHE A 630 -37.72 23.15 4.30
N LEU A 631 -38.11 23.91 5.33
CA LEU A 631 -39.41 23.76 5.97
C LEU A 631 -40.51 24.23 5.01
N PRO A 632 -41.69 23.57 4.95
CA PRO A 632 -42.77 23.95 4.02
C PRO A 632 -43.30 25.38 4.16
N LEU A 633 -43.00 26.06 5.27
CA LEU A 633 -43.34 27.47 5.48
C LEU A 633 -42.41 28.44 4.75
N ASN A 634 -41.25 27.99 4.27
CA ASN A 634 -40.36 28.81 3.45
C ASN A 634 -40.97 28.98 2.05
N PRO A 635 -41.32 30.21 1.62
CA PRO A 635 -41.89 30.44 0.29
C PRO A 635 -40.87 30.23 -0.86
N GLU A 636 -39.57 30.15 -0.56
CA GLU A 636 -38.48 29.95 -1.54
C GLU A 636 -38.23 28.47 -1.88
N VAL A 637 -39.08 27.55 -1.41
CA VAL A 637 -38.99 26.12 -1.74
C VAL A 637 -40.32 25.57 -2.27
N ARG A 638 -40.22 24.55 -3.12
CA ARG A 638 -41.34 23.92 -3.85
C ARG A 638 -41.34 22.42 -3.62
N ILE A 639 -42.54 21.83 -3.66
CA ILE A 639 -42.73 20.38 -3.65
C ILE A 639 -43.22 19.98 -5.04
N SER A 640 -42.65 18.90 -5.58
CA SER A 640 -43.11 18.32 -6.85
C SER A 640 -43.15 16.80 -6.74
N PRO A 641 -44.29 16.17 -7.08
CA PRO A 641 -44.33 14.74 -7.34
C PRO A 641 -43.86 14.41 -8.76
N THR A 642 -43.80 15.39 -9.67
CA THR A 642 -43.26 15.21 -11.02
C THR A 642 -41.76 14.99 -10.94
N GLN A 643 -41.26 14.00 -11.68
CA GLN A 643 -39.84 13.75 -11.84
C GLN A 643 -39.21 14.91 -12.62
N LEU A 644 -38.21 15.56 -12.01
CA LEU A 644 -37.55 16.74 -12.55
C LEU A 644 -36.14 16.37 -12.98
N ALA A 645 -35.65 17.07 -14.00
CA ALA A 645 -34.26 17.00 -14.39
C ALA A 645 -33.76 18.38 -14.80
N TRP A 646 -32.45 18.56 -14.68
CA TRP A 646 -31.74 19.76 -15.06
C TRP A 646 -30.59 19.38 -15.99
N LEU A 647 -30.56 20.01 -17.16
CA LEU A 647 -29.38 20.02 -18.02
C LEU A 647 -28.19 20.65 -17.26
N PRO A 648 -26.94 20.44 -17.72
CA PRO A 648 -25.77 20.98 -17.05
C PRO A 648 -25.88 22.48 -16.78
N PHE A 649 -25.76 22.88 -15.51
CA PHE A 649 -25.84 24.28 -15.12
C PHE A 649 -24.66 25.08 -15.67
N ASP A 650 -24.90 26.31 -16.09
CA ASP A 650 -23.87 27.18 -16.67
C ASP A 650 -22.81 27.56 -15.64
N ILE A 651 -21.56 27.72 -16.09
CA ILE A 651 -20.46 28.20 -15.24
C ILE A 651 -20.51 29.72 -15.21
N SER A 652 -20.68 30.28 -14.01
CA SER A 652 -20.73 31.74 -13.83
C SER A 652 -19.33 32.36 -13.97
N GLU A 653 -19.21 33.37 -14.82
CA GLU A 653 -17.99 34.14 -14.97
C GLU A 653 -17.69 34.99 -13.73
N GLY A 654 -16.42 35.04 -13.34
CA GLY A 654 -15.94 35.88 -12.26
C GLY A 654 -16.26 35.43 -10.84
N THR A 655 -16.84 34.24 -10.64
CA THR A 655 -17.12 33.64 -9.32
C THR A 655 -15.99 32.77 -8.82
N ASP A 656 -15.80 32.77 -7.50
CA ASP A 656 -15.03 31.76 -6.77
C ASP A 656 -15.95 30.63 -6.25
N PHE A 657 -15.35 29.60 -5.64
CA PHE A 657 -16.09 28.44 -5.11
C PHE A 657 -17.29 28.81 -4.24
N VAL A 658 -17.16 29.83 -3.38
CA VAL A 658 -18.22 30.22 -2.42
C VAL A 658 -19.32 31.04 -3.10
N SER A 659 -18.92 32.05 -3.88
CA SER A 659 -19.87 32.92 -4.59
C SER A 659 -20.62 32.20 -5.72
N GLY A 660 -20.06 31.10 -6.22
CA GLY A 660 -20.66 30.24 -7.22
C GLY A 660 -21.53 29.10 -6.68
N LEU A 661 -21.77 29.03 -5.36
CA LEU A 661 -22.70 28.06 -4.78
C LEU A 661 -24.15 28.35 -5.18
N ARG A 662 -24.87 27.31 -5.58
CA ARG A 662 -26.30 27.34 -5.89
C ARG A 662 -26.96 26.09 -5.30
N THR A 663 -28.01 26.28 -4.53
CA THR A 663 -28.70 25.17 -3.84
C THR A 663 -29.83 24.66 -4.73
N VAL A 664 -29.88 23.35 -4.97
CA VAL A 664 -30.86 22.70 -5.85
C VAL A 664 -32.07 22.23 -5.05
N ALA A 665 -31.81 21.44 -4.00
CA ALA A 665 -32.85 20.79 -3.23
C ALA A 665 -32.35 20.46 -1.82
N GLY A 666 -33.26 20.15 -0.91
CA GLY A 666 -32.90 19.72 0.44
C GLY A 666 -34.10 19.48 1.34
N SER A 667 -33.80 19.19 2.61
CA SER A 667 -34.80 18.94 3.64
C SER A 667 -34.25 19.33 5.01
N GLY A 668 -35.11 19.87 5.89
CA GLY A 668 -34.72 20.25 7.25
C GLY A 668 -34.17 21.68 7.38
N ASP A 669 -33.42 21.92 8.47
CA ASP A 669 -32.89 23.23 8.84
C ASP A 669 -31.57 23.07 9.63
N PRO A 670 -30.48 23.78 9.25
CA PRO A 670 -29.18 23.64 9.90
C PRO A 670 -29.19 24.07 11.37
N THR A 671 -30.08 24.99 11.78
CA THR A 671 -30.19 25.44 13.17
C THR A 671 -30.72 24.36 14.10
N LEU A 672 -31.48 23.40 13.56
CA LEU A 672 -31.93 22.19 14.25
C LEU A 672 -30.88 21.08 14.26
N ARG A 673 -29.77 21.27 13.51
CA ARG A 673 -28.78 20.23 13.19
C ARG A 673 -29.47 18.97 12.66
N GLU A 674 -30.38 19.15 11.71
CA GLU A 674 -31.16 18.06 11.15
C GLU A 674 -31.53 18.37 9.71
N GLY A 675 -31.09 17.50 8.79
CA GLY A 675 -31.41 17.62 7.38
C GLY A 675 -30.19 17.61 6.48
N LEU A 676 -30.40 18.01 5.24
CA LEU A 676 -29.39 18.05 4.20
C LEU A 676 -29.73 19.11 3.14
N ALA A 677 -28.72 19.48 2.37
CA ALA A 677 -28.86 20.34 1.19
C ALA A 677 -27.96 19.83 0.06
N THR A 678 -28.47 19.86 -1.17
CA THR A 678 -27.71 19.57 -2.38
C THR A 678 -27.39 20.87 -3.09
N HIS A 679 -26.11 21.08 -3.39
CA HIS A 679 -25.62 22.27 -4.09
C HIS A 679 -24.89 21.90 -5.39
N ILE A 680 -24.90 22.84 -6.32
CA ILE A 680 -23.93 22.95 -7.40
C ILE A 680 -22.96 24.07 -7.04
N PHE A 681 -21.69 23.92 -7.39
CA PHE A 681 -20.74 25.03 -7.39
C PHE A 681 -20.23 25.28 -8.81
N SER A 682 -19.96 26.54 -9.12
CA SER A 682 -19.25 26.95 -10.34
C SER A 682 -18.19 28.01 -10.03
N ALA A 683 -16.97 27.83 -10.54
CA ALA A 683 -15.87 28.73 -10.27
C ALA A 683 -15.02 28.97 -11.52
N THR A 684 -14.65 30.23 -11.72
CA THR A 684 -13.66 30.67 -12.73
C THR A 684 -12.49 31.39 -12.08
N LYS A 685 -12.56 31.67 -10.76
CA LYS A 685 -11.50 32.31 -9.98
C LYS A 685 -11.15 31.50 -8.74
N SER A 686 -9.87 31.50 -8.43
CA SER A 686 -9.34 30.97 -7.16
C SER A 686 -9.75 31.85 -5.98
N MET A 687 -9.90 31.23 -4.82
CA MET A 687 -9.98 31.93 -3.55
C MET A 687 -8.58 32.38 -3.13
N GLU A 688 -8.28 33.67 -3.25
CA GLU A 688 -6.95 34.22 -2.96
C GLU A 688 -6.72 34.42 -1.45
N LYS A 689 -6.79 35.67 -0.95
CA LYS A 689 -6.71 36.01 0.48
C LYS A 689 -8.05 35.83 1.19
N ARG A 690 -8.73 34.73 0.88
CA ARG A 690 -10.06 34.37 1.38
C ARG A 690 -10.10 32.89 1.74
N ALA A 691 -10.70 32.57 2.88
CA ALA A 691 -11.03 31.20 3.29
C ALA A 691 -12.53 31.08 3.56
N PHE A 692 -13.03 29.85 3.58
CA PHE A 692 -14.42 29.52 3.87
C PHE A 692 -14.50 28.50 5.01
N VAL A 693 -15.57 28.59 5.80
CA VAL A 693 -15.90 27.70 6.91
C VAL A 693 -17.38 27.40 6.85
N ASN A 694 -17.75 26.13 6.70
CA ASN A 694 -19.13 25.71 6.92
C ASN A 694 -19.32 25.34 8.39
N SER A 695 -20.08 26.14 9.14
CA SER A 695 -20.40 25.86 10.54
C SER A 695 -21.68 25.05 10.71
N ASP A 696 -22.42 24.81 9.63
CA ASP A 696 -23.71 24.10 9.65
C ASP A 696 -23.51 22.57 9.59
N GLY A 697 -22.63 22.11 8.69
CA GLY A 697 -22.51 20.68 8.37
C GLY A 697 -21.23 20.28 7.67
N ASP A 698 -21.17 18.99 7.32
CA ASP A 698 -20.12 18.41 6.51
C ASP A 698 -20.47 18.56 5.03
N PHE A 699 -19.49 18.89 4.20
CA PHE A 699 -19.61 18.89 2.74
C PHE A 699 -18.94 17.66 2.14
N LEU A 700 -19.71 16.86 1.41
CA LEU A 700 -19.20 15.93 0.41
C LEU A 700 -19.16 16.63 -0.95
N ILE A 701 -17.96 16.89 -1.46
CA ILE A 701 -17.70 17.62 -2.71
C ILE A 701 -17.31 16.64 -3.81
N ILE A 702 -17.94 16.77 -4.98
CA ILE A 702 -17.69 15.94 -6.16
C ILE A 702 -17.26 16.86 -7.30
N ALA A 703 -16.03 16.69 -7.79
CA ALA A 703 -15.57 17.41 -8.97
C ALA A 703 -16.17 16.80 -10.25
N GLN A 704 -16.71 17.63 -11.14
CA GLN A 704 -17.32 17.20 -12.41
C GLN A 704 -16.52 17.72 -13.60
N GLN A 705 -16.25 19.03 -13.63
CA GLN A 705 -15.44 19.69 -14.64
C GLN A 705 -14.36 20.51 -13.92
N GLY A 706 -13.10 20.36 -14.33
CA GLY A 706 -11.96 21.01 -13.69
C GLY A 706 -11.55 20.34 -12.38
N ALA A 707 -10.27 20.42 -12.04
CA ALA A 707 -9.75 19.95 -10.77
C ALA A 707 -9.80 21.06 -9.71
N LEU A 708 -9.98 20.66 -8.46
CA LEU A 708 -9.96 21.53 -7.28
C LEU A 708 -8.64 21.36 -6.53
N ASP A 709 -7.85 22.42 -6.40
CA ASP A 709 -6.72 22.44 -5.47
C ASP A 709 -7.18 23.08 -4.15
N ILE A 710 -7.52 22.22 -3.19
CA ILE A 710 -8.13 22.62 -1.92
C ILE A 710 -7.04 22.69 -0.86
N GLN A 711 -6.82 23.88 -0.29
CA GLN A 711 -5.97 24.05 0.88
C GLN A 711 -6.85 24.12 2.13
N THR A 712 -6.59 23.23 3.09
CA THR A 712 -7.26 23.17 4.40
C THR A 712 -6.29 23.52 5.52
N GLU A 713 -6.78 23.66 6.75
CA GLU A 713 -5.92 23.75 7.94
C GLU A 713 -5.00 22.54 8.13
N PHE A 714 -5.35 21.38 7.58
CA PHE A 714 -4.61 20.13 7.75
C PHE A 714 -3.58 19.87 6.64
N GLY A 715 -3.61 20.67 5.56
CA GLY A 715 -2.81 20.50 4.36
C GLY A 715 -3.66 20.54 3.09
N ASN A 716 -3.10 20.12 1.96
CA ASN A 716 -3.73 20.21 0.65
C ASN A 716 -4.41 18.91 0.21
N LEU A 717 -5.53 19.03 -0.50
CA LEU A 717 -6.21 17.98 -1.23
C LEU A 717 -6.38 18.44 -2.69
N TYR A 718 -5.90 17.66 -3.65
CA TYR A 718 -6.20 17.87 -5.07
C TYR A 718 -7.35 16.97 -5.47
N VAL A 719 -8.45 17.46 -6.02
CA VAL A 719 -9.66 16.66 -6.28
C VAL A 719 -10.08 16.82 -7.73
N GLN A 720 -10.03 15.72 -8.47
CA GLN A 720 -10.26 15.70 -9.92
C GLN A 720 -11.61 15.07 -10.27
N PRO A 721 -12.13 15.27 -11.50
CA PRO A 721 -13.32 14.53 -11.94
C PRO A 721 -13.15 13.01 -11.78
N GLY A 722 -14.09 12.39 -11.07
CA GLY A 722 -14.02 10.98 -10.64
C GLY A 722 -13.41 10.76 -9.25
N GLU A 723 -13.07 11.84 -8.54
CA GLU A 723 -12.70 11.84 -7.14
C GLU A 723 -13.71 12.67 -6.33
N ILE A 724 -13.85 12.34 -5.05
CA ILE A 724 -14.64 13.06 -4.06
C ILE A 724 -13.73 13.56 -2.94
N CYS A 725 -14.17 14.59 -2.21
CA CYS A 725 -13.60 14.90 -0.90
C CYS A 725 -14.68 15.25 0.12
N VAL A 726 -14.36 15.06 1.39
CA VAL A 726 -15.19 15.50 2.51
C VAL A 726 -14.44 16.54 3.32
N ILE A 727 -15.07 17.69 3.51
CA ILE A 727 -14.62 18.74 4.43
C ILE A 727 -15.64 18.83 5.55
N GLN A 728 -15.20 18.58 6.77
CA GLN A 728 -16.09 18.45 7.91
C GLN A 728 -16.40 19.81 8.53
N ARG A 729 -17.52 19.87 9.27
CA ARG A 729 -18.05 21.09 9.89
C ARG A 729 -16.99 21.84 10.69
N GLY A 730 -16.84 23.13 10.43
CA GLY A 730 -15.97 24.05 11.16
C GLY A 730 -14.51 24.10 10.67
N GLN A 731 -14.13 23.26 9.70
CA GLN A 731 -12.79 23.29 9.13
C GLN A 731 -12.65 24.45 8.13
N ARG A 732 -11.55 25.22 8.22
CA ARG A 732 -11.26 26.29 7.26
C ARG A 732 -10.61 25.71 6.01
N PHE A 733 -11.08 26.14 4.85
CA PHE A 733 -10.47 25.79 3.57
C PHE A 733 -10.55 26.91 2.55
N LYS A 734 -9.74 26.81 1.49
CA LYS A 734 -9.86 27.61 0.28
C LYS A 734 -9.67 26.72 -0.93
N VAL A 735 -10.19 27.16 -2.08
CA VAL A 735 -10.16 26.41 -3.33
C VAL A 735 -9.48 27.24 -4.41
N ASN A 736 -8.41 26.70 -5.00
CA ASN A 736 -7.79 27.23 -6.20
C ASN A 736 -8.29 26.44 -7.42
N VAL A 737 -8.49 27.13 -8.54
CA VAL A 737 -8.93 26.55 -9.82
C VAL A 737 -8.07 27.08 -10.96
N GLU A 738 -7.81 26.25 -11.98
CA GLU A 738 -7.02 26.63 -13.16
C GLU A 738 -7.87 27.16 -14.32
N GLY A 739 -9.18 26.96 -14.27
CA GLY A 739 -10.12 27.37 -15.31
C GLY A 739 -11.58 27.14 -14.91
N PRO A 740 -12.52 27.22 -15.87
CA PRO A 740 -13.94 26.98 -15.63
C PRO A 740 -14.19 25.61 -14.99
N THR A 741 -14.69 25.65 -13.76
CA THR A 741 -14.79 24.49 -12.87
C THR A 741 -16.22 24.37 -12.35
N ARG A 742 -16.75 23.15 -12.29
CA ARG A 742 -18.11 22.83 -11.81
C ARG A 742 -18.13 21.51 -11.08
N GLY A 743 -19.05 21.38 -10.13
CA GLY A 743 -19.33 20.10 -9.49
C GLY A 743 -20.51 20.17 -8.53
N TYR A 744 -20.62 19.14 -7.70
CA TYR A 744 -21.75 18.88 -6.82
C TYR A 744 -21.31 18.90 -5.36
N ILE A 745 -22.24 19.22 -4.48
CA ILE A 745 -22.05 19.12 -3.03
C ILE A 745 -23.28 18.51 -2.42
N LEU A 746 -23.10 17.50 -1.57
CA LEU A 746 -24.09 17.12 -0.58
C LEU A 746 -23.63 17.66 0.78
N GLU A 747 -24.46 18.49 1.38
CA GLU A 747 -24.28 19.01 2.74
C GLU A 747 -25.20 18.25 3.69
N ILE A 748 -24.67 17.76 4.81
CA ILE A 748 -25.46 17.08 5.85
C ILE A 748 -25.36 17.81 7.18
N TRP A 749 -26.47 17.83 7.94
CA TRP A 749 -26.54 18.48 9.25
C TRP A 749 -26.82 17.47 10.36
N GLY A 750 -26.05 17.57 11.44
CA GLY A 750 -26.22 16.76 12.64
C GLY A 750 -25.67 15.33 12.56
N SER A 751 -24.93 15.01 11.51
CA SER A 751 -24.30 13.71 11.29
C SER A 751 -22.95 13.89 10.59
N HIS A 752 -22.17 12.81 10.47
CA HIS A 752 -20.93 12.76 9.73
C HIS A 752 -20.98 11.59 8.75
N TYR A 753 -20.22 11.65 7.67
CA TYR A 753 -20.11 10.54 6.73
C TYR A 753 -19.34 9.36 7.35
N GLU A 754 -19.86 8.16 7.11
CA GLU A 754 -19.32 6.88 7.55
C GLU A 754 -19.25 5.91 6.36
N LEU A 755 -18.44 4.85 6.48
CA LEU A 755 -18.54 3.73 5.55
C LEU A 755 -19.82 2.93 5.87
N PRO A 756 -20.51 2.39 4.86
CA PRO A 756 -21.68 1.54 5.10
C PRO A 756 -21.28 0.25 5.83
N GLU A 757 -22.20 -0.26 6.64
CA GLU A 757 -22.07 -1.60 7.20
C GLU A 757 -22.08 -2.63 6.07
N LEU A 758 -21.05 -3.48 6.01
CA LEU A 758 -20.86 -4.42 4.90
C LEU A 758 -21.76 -5.66 4.98
N GLY A 759 -22.34 -5.95 6.14
CA GLY A 759 -23.21 -7.09 6.36
C GLY A 759 -22.61 -8.40 5.84
N PRO A 760 -23.33 -9.16 4.98
CA PRO A 760 -22.83 -10.42 4.41
C PRO A 760 -21.56 -10.32 3.55
N LEU A 761 -21.17 -9.12 3.07
CA LEU A 761 -19.90 -8.96 2.34
C LEU A 761 -18.68 -9.19 3.26
N GLY A 762 -18.87 -9.08 4.57
CA GLY A 762 -17.84 -9.34 5.57
C GLY A 762 -16.96 -8.11 5.81
N SER A 763 -15.65 -8.25 5.65
CA SER A 763 -14.66 -7.24 6.07
C SER A 763 -14.02 -6.45 4.93
N ASN A 764 -14.39 -6.71 3.67
CA ASN A 764 -13.79 -6.07 2.49
C ASN A 764 -14.83 -5.92 1.37
N GLY A 765 -14.67 -4.91 0.52
CA GLY A 765 -15.60 -4.62 -0.59
C GLY A 765 -16.03 -3.15 -0.58
N LEU A 766 -16.75 -2.73 -1.62
CA LEU A 766 -17.21 -1.36 -1.80
C LEU A 766 -16.04 -0.36 -1.78
N ALA A 767 -16.14 0.71 -0.98
CA ALA A 767 -15.06 1.65 -0.74
C ALA A 767 -14.14 1.15 0.39
N ASN A 768 -13.00 0.53 0.02
CA ASN A 768 -12.06 0.04 1.02
C ASN A 768 -11.44 1.18 1.84
N ALA A 769 -11.41 1.02 3.17
CA ALA A 769 -10.94 2.05 4.09
C ALA A 769 -9.52 2.58 3.78
N ARG A 770 -8.62 1.73 3.24
CA ARG A 770 -7.24 2.13 2.90
C ARG A 770 -7.16 3.17 1.80
N ASP A 771 -8.18 3.29 0.96
CA ASP A 771 -8.14 4.08 -0.26
C ASP A 771 -8.60 5.53 -0.02
N PHE A 772 -9.04 5.85 1.20
CA PHE A 772 -9.29 7.20 1.68
C PHE A 772 -7.98 7.87 2.10
N MET A 773 -7.74 9.04 1.51
CA MET A 773 -6.49 9.79 1.61
C MET A 773 -6.69 11.09 2.39
N TYR A 774 -5.78 11.34 3.34
CA TYR A 774 -5.79 12.48 4.26
C TYR A 774 -4.57 13.38 3.99
N PRO A 775 -4.71 14.71 4.01
CA PRO A 775 -3.63 15.61 3.66
C PRO A 775 -2.47 15.49 4.66
N LYS A 776 -1.22 15.68 4.22
CA LYS A 776 -0.11 15.90 5.15
C LYS A 776 -0.06 17.36 5.60
N ALA A 777 0.34 17.59 6.85
CA ALA A 777 0.50 18.92 7.42
C ALA A 777 1.35 19.82 6.51
N ARG A 778 0.80 20.98 6.16
CA ARG A 778 1.48 22.02 5.40
C ARG A 778 1.00 23.37 5.92
N TYR A 779 1.95 24.28 6.14
CA TYR A 779 1.66 25.58 6.73
C TYR A 779 2.12 26.73 5.84
N ASN A 780 1.48 27.88 6.03
CA ASN A 780 1.93 29.18 5.56
C ASN A 780 1.78 30.19 6.69
N VAL A 781 2.91 30.61 7.28
CA VAL A 781 2.93 31.60 8.36
C VAL A 781 3.27 32.96 7.79
N THR A 782 2.32 33.88 7.88
CA THR A 782 2.49 35.26 7.42
C THR A 782 2.38 36.25 8.57
N ARG A 783 2.82 37.49 8.30
CA ARG A 783 2.76 38.63 9.21
C ARG A 783 2.29 39.84 8.42
N ASP A 784 1.39 40.64 9.01
CA ASP A 784 0.82 41.83 8.38
C ASP A 784 0.18 41.51 7.01
N ASP A 785 -0.52 40.38 6.96
CA ASP A 785 -1.12 39.80 5.75
C ASP A 785 -2.63 39.70 5.95
N PRO A 786 -3.43 40.66 5.46
CA PRO A 786 -4.88 40.67 5.66
C PRO A 786 -5.57 39.51 4.93
N TRP A 787 -6.42 38.78 5.64
CA TRP A 787 -7.25 37.70 5.14
C TRP A 787 -8.71 37.93 5.49
N GLU A 788 -9.58 37.54 4.56
CA GLU A 788 -11.01 37.37 4.78
C GLU A 788 -11.34 35.91 5.08
N ILE A 789 -12.22 35.66 6.05
CA ILE A 789 -12.77 34.33 6.31
C ILE A 789 -14.28 34.43 6.29
N VAL A 790 -14.90 33.62 5.43
CA VAL A 790 -16.34 33.58 5.26
C VAL A 790 -16.91 32.39 6.01
N TYR A 791 -17.85 32.66 6.90
CA TYR A 791 -18.53 31.67 7.71
C TYR A 791 -19.95 31.49 7.20
N LYS A 792 -20.33 30.25 6.90
CA LYS A 792 -21.73 29.85 6.77
C LYS A 792 -22.22 29.34 8.11
N LEU A 793 -23.26 29.97 8.68
CA LEU A 793 -23.85 29.62 9.96
C LEU A 793 -25.37 29.90 9.95
N GLY A 794 -26.17 28.89 10.29
CA GLY A 794 -27.62 28.93 10.20
C GLY A 794 -28.11 29.26 8.79
N GLY A 795 -27.41 28.79 7.74
CA GLY A 795 -27.70 29.13 6.34
C GLY A 795 -27.35 30.56 5.91
N LYS A 796 -26.84 31.40 6.83
CA LYS A 796 -26.42 32.77 6.55
C LYS A 796 -24.91 32.87 6.40
N PHE A 797 -24.46 33.90 5.67
CA PHE A 797 -23.05 34.17 5.45
C PHE A 797 -22.58 35.35 6.29
N PHE A 798 -21.42 35.19 6.91
CA PHE A 798 -20.76 36.20 7.72
C PHE A 798 -19.30 36.32 7.27
N LYS A 799 -18.76 37.52 7.40
CA LYS A 799 -17.35 37.83 7.14
C LYS A 799 -16.63 38.04 8.45
N SER A 800 -15.44 37.48 8.56
CA SER A 800 -14.44 37.83 9.57
C SER A 800 -13.14 38.22 8.87
N THR A 801 -12.33 39.06 9.51
CA THR A 801 -11.00 39.44 9.01
C THR A 801 -9.91 39.14 10.03
N GLN A 802 -8.71 38.84 9.55
CA GLN A 802 -7.53 38.64 10.37
C GLN A 802 -6.27 39.09 9.63
N ASN A 803 -5.22 39.49 10.34
CA ASN A 803 -3.97 40.01 9.74
C ASN A 803 -2.89 38.92 9.55
N HIS A 804 -3.31 37.67 9.34
CA HIS A 804 -2.43 36.54 9.06
C HIS A 804 -3.18 35.45 8.28
N CYS A 805 -2.43 34.58 7.61
CA CYS A 805 -2.98 33.40 6.94
C CYS A 805 -3.60 32.42 7.95
N PRO A 806 -4.82 31.88 7.70
CA PRO A 806 -5.46 30.89 8.58
C PRO A 806 -4.88 29.48 8.43
N PHE A 807 -4.07 29.22 7.40
CA PHE A 807 -3.45 27.92 7.12
C PHE A 807 -2.08 27.82 7.77
N ASP A 808 -2.02 28.09 9.07
CA ASP A 808 -0.79 28.25 9.86
C ASP A 808 -0.58 27.12 10.88
N VAL A 809 -1.06 25.92 10.56
CA VAL A 809 -0.94 24.70 11.36
C VAL A 809 0.32 23.94 10.95
N ILE A 810 1.30 23.87 11.86
CA ILE A 810 2.61 23.25 11.59
C ILE A 810 2.52 21.74 11.74
N ALA A 811 1.71 21.27 12.69
CA ALA A 811 1.48 19.86 12.94
C ALA A 811 0.09 19.65 13.52
N TRP A 812 -0.45 18.45 13.34
CA TRP A 812 -1.73 18.07 13.90
C TRP A 812 -1.79 16.57 14.18
N HIS A 813 -2.66 16.15 15.08
CA HIS A 813 -3.04 14.74 15.22
C HIS A 813 -4.50 14.58 15.61
N GLY A 814 -5.13 13.49 15.17
CA GLY A 814 -6.54 13.21 15.43
C GLY A 814 -7.23 12.45 14.31
N ASN A 815 -8.56 12.40 14.39
CA ASN A 815 -9.42 11.70 13.43
C ASN A 815 -10.52 12.59 12.83
N TYR A 816 -10.52 13.89 13.14
CA TYR A 816 -11.41 14.89 12.56
C TYR A 816 -10.66 15.73 11.54
N VAL A 817 -10.49 15.18 10.34
CA VAL A 817 -9.54 15.64 9.32
C VAL A 817 -10.22 15.46 7.95
N PRO A 818 -10.10 16.43 7.02
CA PRO A 818 -10.68 16.29 5.69
C PRO A 818 -9.98 15.17 4.91
N TYR A 819 -10.70 14.56 3.97
CA TYR A 819 -10.18 13.42 3.19
C TYR A 819 -10.72 13.40 1.76
N LYS A 820 -10.01 12.69 0.87
CA LYS A 820 -10.44 12.43 -0.51
C LYS A 820 -10.47 10.93 -0.83
N TYR A 821 -11.22 10.57 -1.87
CA TYR A 821 -11.34 9.19 -2.37
C TYR A 821 -11.51 9.18 -3.89
N ASP A 822 -10.89 8.21 -4.58
CA ASP A 822 -10.99 8.03 -6.04
C ASP A 822 -12.02 6.94 -6.35
N LEU A 823 -13.09 7.32 -7.06
CA LEU A 823 -14.22 6.43 -7.35
C LEU A 823 -13.84 5.26 -8.24
N THR A 824 -12.74 5.36 -9.01
CA THR A 824 -12.23 4.27 -9.85
C THR A 824 -11.70 3.08 -9.04
N LYS A 825 -11.49 3.25 -7.73
CA LYS A 825 -11.03 2.20 -6.80
C LYS A 825 -12.17 1.44 -6.13
N PHE A 826 -13.42 1.82 -6.39
CA PHE A 826 -14.57 1.19 -5.78
C PHE A 826 -14.71 -0.26 -6.25
N VAL A 827 -14.83 -1.17 -5.28
CA VAL A 827 -15.03 -2.60 -5.56
C VAL A 827 -16.52 -2.83 -5.76
N ASN A 828 -16.96 -2.78 -7.02
CA ASN A 828 -18.32 -3.09 -7.40
C ASN A 828 -18.69 -4.52 -6.99
N VAL A 829 -19.85 -4.65 -6.33
CA VAL A 829 -20.49 -5.92 -6.03
C VAL A 829 -21.85 -5.93 -6.74
N GLY A 830 -22.25 -7.09 -7.25
CA GLY A 830 -23.48 -7.25 -8.02
C GLY A 830 -23.94 -8.71 -8.03
N SER A 831 -25.01 -9.00 -8.76
CA SER A 831 -25.44 -10.38 -8.96
C SER A 831 -24.48 -11.12 -9.90
N ILE A 832 -23.99 -12.28 -9.43
CA ILE A 832 -23.20 -13.24 -10.22
C ILE A 832 -24.03 -14.49 -10.59
N SER A 833 -25.35 -14.45 -10.39
CA SER A 833 -26.26 -15.56 -10.65
C SER A 833 -27.51 -15.09 -11.40
N VAL A 834 -28.51 -14.60 -10.68
CA VAL A 834 -29.82 -14.14 -11.19
C VAL A 834 -30.24 -12.87 -10.46
N ASP A 835 -31.26 -12.19 -10.99
CA ASP A 835 -31.86 -10.95 -10.48
C ASP A 835 -30.97 -9.71 -10.54
N HIS A 836 -31.62 -8.54 -10.49
CA HIS A 836 -30.98 -7.25 -10.33
C HIS A 836 -30.95 -6.90 -8.84
N ILE A 837 -29.76 -6.62 -8.30
CA ILE A 837 -29.58 -6.31 -6.87
C ILE A 837 -29.92 -4.84 -6.57
N ASP A 838 -30.44 -4.58 -5.37
CA ASP A 838 -30.78 -3.23 -4.92
C ASP A 838 -29.58 -2.27 -5.03
N PRO A 839 -29.79 -0.99 -5.41
CA PRO A 839 -28.72 -0.03 -5.67
C PRO A 839 -27.91 0.35 -4.42
N SER A 840 -28.41 0.06 -3.22
CA SER A 840 -27.69 0.26 -1.95
C SER A 840 -26.35 -0.49 -1.91
N ILE A 841 -26.19 -1.56 -2.70
CA ILE A 841 -24.91 -2.26 -2.86
C ILE A 841 -23.81 -1.37 -3.44
N PHE A 842 -24.16 -0.23 -4.05
CA PHE A 842 -23.21 0.72 -4.62
C PHE A 842 -22.88 1.90 -3.69
N CYS A 843 -23.19 1.78 -2.40
CA CYS A 843 -22.93 2.82 -1.41
C CYS A 843 -21.44 3.01 -1.13
N VAL A 844 -20.97 4.25 -1.30
CA VAL A 844 -19.59 4.67 -1.01
C VAL A 844 -19.50 5.25 0.40
N LEU A 845 -20.41 6.16 0.76
CA LEU A 845 -20.50 6.79 2.07
C LEU A 845 -21.96 6.95 2.48
N THR A 846 -22.24 6.74 3.77
CA THR A 846 -23.57 6.93 4.38
C THR A 846 -23.51 7.94 5.52
N ALA A 847 -24.61 8.62 5.80
CA ALA A 847 -24.79 9.47 6.97
C ALA A 847 -26.00 9.01 7.76
N LYS A 848 -25.85 8.81 9.08
CA LYS A 848 -26.95 8.35 9.94
C LYS A 848 -28.03 9.42 10.11
N SER A 849 -29.29 9.01 10.11
CA SER A 849 -30.41 9.86 10.52
C SER A 849 -30.77 9.64 11.99
N ARG A 850 -31.83 10.32 12.47
CA ARG A 850 -32.43 10.03 13.79
C ARG A 850 -33.30 8.77 13.78
N ASP A 851 -33.75 8.33 12.61
CA ASP A 851 -34.33 7.00 12.43
C ASP A 851 -33.18 6.01 12.24
N GLU A 852 -33.02 5.10 13.19
CA GLU A 852 -31.97 4.08 13.17
C GLU A 852 -32.11 3.10 12.01
N ASN A 853 -33.28 3.03 11.38
CA ASN A 853 -33.56 2.11 10.26
C ASN A 853 -33.37 2.76 8.89
N ALA A 854 -33.12 4.06 8.82
CA ALA A 854 -33.04 4.79 7.56
C ALA A 854 -31.89 5.82 7.57
N PRO A 855 -30.94 5.75 6.63
CA PRO A 855 -29.87 6.71 6.54
C PRO A 855 -30.42 8.10 6.18
N LEU A 856 -29.78 9.14 6.71
CA LEU A 856 -30.12 10.54 6.37
C LEU A 856 -29.80 10.77 4.90
N ALA A 857 -28.64 10.30 4.47
CA ALA A 857 -28.22 10.33 3.09
C ALA A 857 -27.24 9.19 2.81
N ASP A 858 -27.41 8.54 1.67
CA ASP A 858 -26.44 7.63 1.06
C ASP A 858 -25.89 8.26 -0.22
N PHE A 859 -24.56 8.18 -0.36
CA PHE A 859 -23.87 8.53 -1.59
C PHE A 859 -23.50 7.24 -2.33
N LEU A 860 -24.22 6.96 -3.40
CA LEU A 860 -24.08 5.78 -4.24
C LEU A 860 -23.41 6.14 -5.57
N ILE A 861 -22.71 5.19 -6.19
CA ILE A 861 -22.14 5.39 -7.54
C ILE A 861 -22.57 4.31 -8.53
N PHE A 862 -22.75 4.69 -9.79
CA PHE A 862 -22.94 3.75 -10.89
C PHE A 862 -21.73 3.87 -11.81
N SER A 863 -20.77 2.97 -11.58
CA SER A 863 -19.45 2.95 -12.23
C SER A 863 -19.28 1.70 -13.12
N PRO A 864 -18.18 1.59 -13.90
CA PRO A 864 -17.96 0.44 -14.77
C PRO A 864 -17.99 -0.88 -13.99
N ARG A 865 -18.82 -1.83 -14.44
CA ARG A 865 -18.99 -3.13 -13.79
C ARG A 865 -19.37 -4.22 -14.78
N TRP A 866 -19.19 -5.47 -14.38
CA TRP A 866 -19.69 -6.62 -15.12
C TRP A 866 -21.18 -6.81 -14.86
N ASP A 867 -21.92 -7.10 -15.92
CA ASP A 867 -23.33 -7.48 -15.89
C ASP A 867 -23.48 -8.88 -16.50
N VAL A 868 -23.75 -9.86 -15.64
CA VAL A 868 -23.67 -11.30 -15.92
C VAL A 868 -24.90 -12.08 -15.44
N ALA A 869 -25.92 -11.41 -14.91
CA ALA A 869 -27.09 -12.10 -14.36
C ALA A 869 -27.81 -12.93 -15.43
N SER A 870 -28.00 -14.22 -15.18
CA SER A 870 -28.63 -15.18 -16.08
C SER A 870 -30.15 -15.10 -15.97
N HIS A 871 -30.86 -15.30 -17.07
CA HIS A 871 -32.33 -15.34 -17.10
C HIS A 871 -33.02 -14.16 -16.40
N THR A 872 -32.40 -12.98 -16.48
CA THR A 872 -32.76 -11.82 -15.66
C THR A 872 -33.04 -10.61 -16.54
N TYR A 873 -34.08 -9.86 -16.18
CA TYR A 873 -34.26 -8.49 -16.66
C TYR A 873 -33.22 -7.59 -15.98
N ARG A 874 -32.13 -7.30 -16.69
CA ARG A 874 -30.94 -6.63 -16.15
C ARG A 874 -31.04 -5.11 -15.98
N PRO A 875 -31.84 -4.34 -16.74
CA PRO A 875 -32.04 -2.93 -16.44
C PRO A 875 -32.63 -2.73 -15.02
N PRO A 876 -32.53 -1.52 -14.45
CA PRO A 876 -33.25 -1.20 -13.21
C PRO A 876 -34.73 -1.55 -13.34
N TYR A 877 -35.27 -2.25 -12.34
CA TYR A 877 -36.67 -2.63 -12.31
C TYR A 877 -37.58 -1.40 -12.15
N TYR A 878 -38.83 -1.50 -12.60
CA TYR A 878 -39.84 -0.49 -12.30
C TYR A 878 -40.00 -0.36 -10.78
N HIS A 879 -39.91 0.86 -10.26
CA HIS A 879 -39.60 1.08 -8.86
C HIS A 879 -40.42 2.21 -8.22
N ARG A 880 -40.68 2.03 -6.92
CA ARG A 880 -41.30 2.97 -5.98
C ARG A 880 -40.69 2.70 -4.60
N ASN A 881 -39.98 3.66 -4.02
CA ASN A 881 -39.37 3.53 -2.70
C ASN A 881 -39.76 4.67 -1.77
N ALA A 882 -39.38 4.59 -0.50
CA ALA A 882 -39.61 5.66 0.46
C ALA A 882 -38.61 6.83 0.30
N ALA A 883 -37.46 6.59 -0.33
CA ALA A 883 -36.39 7.56 -0.43
C ALA A 883 -36.65 8.60 -1.53
N SER A 884 -36.15 9.82 -1.33
CA SER A 884 -35.94 10.75 -2.42
C SER A 884 -34.58 10.49 -3.06
N GLU A 885 -34.56 10.43 -4.38
CA GLU A 885 -33.33 10.19 -5.16
C GLU A 885 -32.96 11.46 -5.92
N LEU A 886 -31.70 11.85 -5.82
CA LEU A 886 -31.10 12.88 -6.67
C LEU A 886 -29.92 12.27 -7.40
N MET A 887 -30.04 12.05 -8.71
CA MET A 887 -28.94 11.52 -9.50
C MET A 887 -28.12 12.63 -10.14
N GLY A 888 -26.82 12.41 -10.30
CA GLY A 888 -25.94 13.28 -11.10
C GLY A 888 -24.97 12.47 -11.95
N LEU A 889 -24.37 13.12 -12.94
CA LEU A 889 -23.43 12.49 -13.86
C LEU A 889 -22.09 13.23 -13.86
N ILE A 890 -21.02 12.53 -13.52
CA ILE A 890 -19.69 13.12 -13.44
C ILE A 890 -19.08 13.23 -14.84
N TYR A 891 -19.05 12.12 -15.58
CA TYR A 891 -18.60 12.02 -16.97
C TYR A 891 -19.17 10.76 -17.63
N GLY A 892 -19.07 10.69 -18.96
CA GLY A 892 -19.55 9.57 -19.78
C GLY A 892 -21.05 9.61 -20.07
N GLU A 893 -21.60 8.46 -20.47
CA GLU A 893 -23.02 8.26 -20.78
C GLU A 893 -23.64 7.26 -19.80
N TYR A 894 -24.89 7.50 -19.39
CA TYR A 894 -25.61 6.63 -18.45
C TYR A 894 -26.86 6.04 -19.10
N ALA A 895 -26.83 4.73 -19.36
CA ALA A 895 -27.92 4.00 -20.02
C ALA A 895 -29.10 3.64 -19.09
N GLY A 896 -29.06 4.03 -17.81
CA GLY A 896 -30.10 3.70 -16.84
C GLY A 896 -31.28 4.68 -16.82
N ARG A 897 -31.33 5.63 -17.76
CA ARG A 897 -32.39 6.64 -17.88
C ARG A 897 -32.75 6.89 -19.34
N SER A 898 -33.96 7.40 -19.54
CA SER A 898 -34.61 7.62 -20.83
C SER A 898 -34.60 9.08 -21.31
N ASP A 899 -34.16 10.03 -20.47
CA ASP A 899 -34.08 11.45 -20.76
C ASP A 899 -32.65 11.91 -21.11
N GLU A 900 -32.51 13.16 -21.54
CA GLU A 900 -31.23 13.77 -21.94
C GLU A 900 -30.35 14.05 -20.70
N PHE A 901 -29.73 13.01 -20.14
CA PHE A 901 -28.91 13.10 -18.94
C PHE A 901 -27.42 13.27 -19.28
N GLN A 902 -26.90 14.48 -19.09
CA GLN A 902 -25.53 14.86 -19.46
C GLN A 902 -24.64 15.16 -18.25
N PRO A 903 -23.29 15.01 -18.37
CA PRO A 903 -22.36 15.37 -17.31
C PRO A 903 -22.52 16.81 -16.82
N GLY A 904 -22.70 17.01 -15.51
CA GLY A 904 -23.03 18.32 -14.92
C GLY A 904 -24.53 18.54 -14.66
N GLY A 905 -25.40 17.67 -15.19
CA GLY A 905 -26.84 17.65 -14.91
C GLY A 905 -27.20 16.99 -13.58
N ILE A 906 -28.46 17.13 -13.18
CA ILE A 906 -29.07 16.49 -12.01
C ILE A 906 -30.47 16.01 -12.37
N SER A 907 -30.90 14.87 -11.83
CA SER A 907 -32.31 14.48 -11.78
C SER A 907 -32.82 14.39 -10.36
N PHE A 908 -34.14 14.47 -10.20
CA PHE A 908 -34.84 14.34 -8.94
C PHE A 908 -36.08 13.43 -9.07
N GLU A 909 -36.11 12.42 -8.21
CA GLU A 909 -37.25 11.54 -7.98
C GLU A 909 -37.77 11.75 -6.56
N CYS A 910 -39.05 12.10 -6.45
CA CYS A 910 -39.71 12.17 -5.15
C CYS A 910 -40.04 10.76 -4.63
N GLY A 911 -39.86 10.54 -3.33
CA GLY A 911 -40.25 9.28 -2.71
C GLY A 911 -41.70 8.89 -2.97
N TRP A 912 -41.90 7.59 -3.15
CA TRP A 912 -43.12 6.85 -3.49
C TRP A 912 -43.66 7.08 -4.90
N VAL A 913 -43.07 8.00 -5.67
CA VAL A 913 -43.45 8.26 -7.06
C VAL A 913 -42.86 7.18 -7.96
N PRO A 914 -43.67 6.57 -8.85
CA PRO A 914 -43.19 5.54 -9.78
C PRO A 914 -42.15 6.08 -10.76
N HIS A 915 -41.10 5.29 -10.99
CA HIS A 915 -40.13 5.52 -12.04
C HIS A 915 -39.65 4.17 -12.63
N GLY A 916 -38.99 4.23 -13.79
CA GLY A 916 -38.47 3.07 -14.52
C GLY A 916 -38.09 3.41 -15.95
N VAL A 917 -37.64 2.42 -16.72
CA VAL A 917 -37.23 2.62 -18.12
C VAL A 917 -38.45 2.75 -19.06
N ALA A 918 -38.24 3.18 -20.32
CA ALA A 918 -39.31 3.21 -21.32
C ALA A 918 -39.62 1.81 -21.89
N TYR A 919 -40.70 1.71 -22.66
CA TYR A 919 -41.15 0.43 -23.22
C TYR A 919 -40.13 -0.20 -24.17
N GLU A 920 -39.45 0.59 -25.02
CA GLU A 920 -38.49 0.04 -25.98
C GLU A 920 -37.26 -0.57 -25.27
N GLU A 921 -36.78 0.00 -24.17
CA GLU A 921 -35.73 -0.60 -23.33
C GLU A 921 -36.23 -1.88 -22.66
N PHE A 922 -37.46 -1.88 -22.13
CA PHE A 922 -38.08 -3.08 -21.58
C PHE A 922 -38.16 -4.22 -22.60
N LYS A 923 -38.66 -3.90 -23.79
CA LYS A 923 -38.84 -4.84 -24.92
C LYS A 923 -37.50 -5.36 -25.42
N ALA A 924 -36.50 -4.50 -25.58
CA ALA A 924 -35.16 -4.89 -25.99
C ALA A 924 -34.52 -5.85 -24.98
N ALA A 925 -34.59 -5.54 -23.69
CA ALA A 925 -34.01 -6.38 -22.63
C ALA A 925 -34.77 -7.69 -22.40
N SER A 926 -36.08 -7.74 -22.72
CA SER A 926 -36.91 -8.95 -22.55
C SER A 926 -36.90 -9.88 -23.77
N ALA A 927 -36.60 -9.36 -24.97
CA ALA A 927 -36.68 -10.15 -26.21
C ALA A 927 -35.52 -11.14 -26.39
N GLN A 928 -34.30 -10.74 -26.02
CA GLN A 928 -33.11 -11.59 -26.04
C GLN A 928 -32.24 -11.28 -24.82
N PRO A 929 -31.68 -12.29 -24.13
CA PRO A 929 -30.77 -12.03 -23.04
C PRO A 929 -29.54 -11.28 -23.58
N PRO A 930 -29.17 -10.11 -23.01
CA PRO A 930 -27.97 -9.42 -23.43
C PRO A 930 -26.73 -10.27 -23.11
N PRO A 931 -25.63 -10.12 -23.88
CA PRO A 931 -24.41 -10.85 -23.61
C PRO A 931 -23.85 -10.54 -22.22
N GLU A 932 -23.03 -11.43 -21.68
CA GLU A 932 -22.17 -11.09 -20.54
C GLU A 932 -21.24 -9.95 -20.95
N MET A 933 -21.36 -8.79 -20.30
CA MET A 933 -20.67 -7.58 -20.74
C MET A 933 -20.29 -6.66 -19.60
N GLN A 934 -19.32 -5.80 -19.86
CA GLN A 934 -19.03 -4.66 -19.02
C GLN A 934 -19.93 -3.50 -19.42
N ILE A 935 -20.66 -2.93 -18.47
CA ILE A 935 -21.52 -1.76 -18.65
C ILE A 935 -20.88 -0.52 -18.02
N SER A 936 -21.39 0.67 -18.36
CA SER A 936 -20.92 1.96 -17.84
C SER A 936 -19.43 2.23 -18.05
N LYS A 937 -18.80 1.66 -19.08
CA LYS A 937 -17.39 1.96 -19.42
C LYS A 937 -17.24 3.45 -19.71
N GLY A 938 -16.19 4.07 -19.17
CA GLY A 938 -15.96 5.49 -19.40
C GLY A 938 -16.98 6.42 -18.72
N ALA A 939 -17.81 5.90 -17.81
CA ALA A 939 -18.90 6.66 -17.20
C ALA A 939 -18.99 6.44 -15.71
N VAL A 940 -19.24 7.52 -14.97
CA VAL A 940 -19.56 7.47 -13.53
C VAL A 940 -20.74 8.39 -13.26
N ALA A 941 -21.89 7.80 -12.99
CA ALA A 941 -23.03 8.47 -12.39
C ALA A 941 -23.02 8.28 -10.87
N PHE A 942 -23.78 9.08 -10.16
CA PHE A 942 -23.97 8.94 -8.72
C PHE A 942 -25.41 9.24 -8.32
N MET A 943 -25.75 8.87 -7.09
CA MET A 943 -27.04 9.19 -6.48
C MET A 943 -26.83 9.65 -5.04
N PHE A 944 -27.50 10.75 -4.69
CA PHE A 944 -27.80 11.11 -3.31
C PHE A 944 -29.18 10.58 -3.00
N GLU A 945 -29.24 9.49 -2.23
CA GLU A 945 -30.49 8.91 -1.76
C GLU A 945 -30.75 9.36 -0.32
N SER A 946 -31.96 9.82 -0.01
CA SER A 946 -32.31 10.27 1.34
C SER A 946 -33.63 9.69 1.81
N CYS A 947 -33.71 9.30 3.08
CA CYS A 947 -34.98 8.96 3.73
C CYS A 947 -35.94 10.15 3.88
N ARG A 948 -35.46 11.38 3.63
CA ARG A 948 -36.25 12.60 3.73
C ARG A 948 -36.84 12.96 2.38
N GLN A 949 -38.08 13.45 2.41
CA GLN A 949 -38.65 14.12 1.25
C GLN A 949 -37.90 15.44 1.02
N LEU A 950 -37.42 15.63 -0.21
CA LEU A 950 -36.71 16.85 -0.60
C LEU A 950 -37.67 17.87 -1.19
N THR A 951 -37.40 19.15 -0.89
CA THR A 951 -38.02 20.30 -1.53
C THR A 951 -37.01 20.95 -2.45
N ILE A 952 -37.49 21.52 -3.56
CA ILE A 952 -36.68 22.15 -4.60
C ILE A 952 -36.64 23.65 -4.36
N THR A 953 -35.47 24.27 -4.48
CA THR A 953 -35.35 25.73 -4.28
C THR A 953 -36.00 26.50 -5.44
N ASP A 954 -36.42 27.73 -5.19
CA ASP A 954 -36.93 28.63 -6.23
C ASP A 954 -35.88 28.89 -7.32
N TRP A 955 -34.59 28.88 -6.99
CA TRP A 955 -33.52 29.00 -7.98
C TRP A 955 -33.53 27.84 -8.97
N ALA A 956 -33.54 26.60 -8.48
CA ALA A 956 -33.59 25.42 -9.35
C ALA A 956 -34.95 25.29 -10.05
N TRP A 957 -36.04 25.64 -9.38
CA TRP A 957 -37.39 25.59 -9.94
C TRP A 957 -37.55 26.49 -11.16
N ASN A 958 -36.98 27.70 -11.10
CA ASN A 958 -37.10 28.70 -12.17
C ASN A 958 -35.93 28.66 -13.16
N SER A 959 -35.06 27.65 -13.08
CA SER A 959 -33.94 27.46 -14.00
C SER A 959 -34.42 27.13 -15.41
N ASP A 960 -33.82 27.75 -16.42
CA ASP A 960 -34.03 27.44 -17.85
C ASP A 960 -33.53 26.02 -18.22
N LYS A 961 -32.59 25.49 -17.42
CA LYS A 961 -32.11 24.10 -17.54
C LYS A 961 -33.13 23.05 -17.08
N LYS A 962 -34.17 23.44 -16.33
CA LYS A 962 -35.17 22.51 -15.78
C LYS A 962 -36.05 21.98 -16.90
N HIS A 963 -36.19 20.67 -16.96
CA HIS A 963 -37.20 19.99 -17.75
C HIS A 963 -37.88 18.92 -16.90
N GLU A 964 -39.05 18.47 -17.35
CA GLU A 964 -39.84 17.45 -16.67
C GLU A 964 -39.73 16.18 -17.50
N HIS A 965 -39.67 15.03 -16.83
CA HIS A 965 -39.79 13.76 -17.52
C HIS A 965 -41.16 13.68 -18.20
N GLU A 966 -41.18 13.40 -19.50
CA GLU A 966 -42.41 13.32 -20.29
C GLU A 966 -43.14 12.00 -20.00
N PRO A 967 -44.31 12.00 -19.32
CA PRO A 967 -44.97 10.75 -18.93
C PRO A 967 -45.40 9.88 -20.11
N LYS A 968 -45.53 10.47 -21.30
CA LYS A 968 -45.93 9.78 -22.54
C LYS A 968 -44.96 8.69 -22.99
N MET A 969 -43.72 8.69 -22.51
CA MET A 969 -42.75 7.63 -22.82
C MET A 969 -43.22 6.23 -22.37
N TRP A 970 -44.18 6.16 -21.45
CA TRP A 970 -44.80 4.92 -20.97
C TRP A 970 -46.15 4.62 -21.65
N ASP A 971 -46.66 5.49 -22.54
CA ASP A 971 -47.94 5.27 -23.24
C ASP A 971 -47.91 4.00 -24.11
N ASP A 972 -46.71 3.63 -24.59
CA ASP A 972 -46.49 2.44 -25.43
C ASP A 972 -46.30 1.14 -24.62
N LEU A 973 -46.39 1.17 -23.28
CA LEU A 973 -46.34 -0.03 -22.46
C LEU A 973 -47.49 -0.99 -22.83
N VAL A 974 -47.13 -2.20 -23.28
CA VAL A 974 -48.10 -3.20 -23.76
C VAL A 974 -48.57 -4.13 -22.64
N ASP A 975 -49.89 -4.37 -22.56
CA ASP A 975 -50.46 -5.45 -21.77
C ASP A 975 -50.18 -6.81 -22.40
N ASN A 976 -49.04 -7.39 -22.02
CA ASN A 976 -48.64 -8.72 -22.48
C ASN A 976 -49.56 -9.81 -21.91
N PHE A 977 -50.10 -9.67 -20.69
CA PHE A 977 -50.88 -10.73 -20.04
C PHE A 977 -52.18 -11.05 -20.79
N SER A 978 -52.89 -10.03 -21.27
CA SER A 978 -54.15 -10.23 -22.00
C SER A 978 -53.99 -11.04 -23.30
N SER A 979 -52.80 -11.03 -23.91
CA SER A 979 -52.51 -11.84 -25.10
C SER A 979 -52.44 -13.36 -24.83
N HIS A 980 -52.27 -13.77 -23.57
CA HIS A 980 -52.18 -15.17 -23.13
C HIS A 980 -53.49 -15.68 -22.52
N MET A 981 -54.61 -14.98 -22.70
CA MET A 981 -55.84 -15.27 -21.96
C MET A 981 -56.42 -16.66 -22.22
N ASP A 982 -56.22 -17.22 -23.41
CA ASP A 982 -56.69 -18.57 -23.71
C ASP A 982 -55.83 -19.66 -23.05
N GLU A 983 -54.51 -19.46 -22.98
CA GLU A 983 -53.58 -20.30 -22.21
C GLU A 983 -53.91 -20.25 -20.72
N VAL A 984 -54.17 -19.05 -20.17
CA VAL A 984 -54.55 -18.86 -18.76
C VAL A 984 -55.86 -19.59 -18.45
N LYS A 985 -56.88 -19.49 -19.30
CA LYS A 985 -58.15 -20.23 -19.14
C LYS A 985 -57.91 -21.74 -19.15
N GLU A 986 -57.03 -22.24 -20.02
CA GLU A 986 -56.67 -23.66 -20.07
C GLU A 986 -56.00 -24.11 -18.76
N ILE A 987 -55.00 -23.38 -18.26
CA ILE A 987 -54.30 -23.67 -16.99
C ILE A 987 -55.31 -23.70 -15.82
N LEU A 988 -56.18 -22.69 -15.72
CA LEU A 988 -57.19 -22.60 -14.66
C LEU A 988 -58.26 -23.70 -14.75
N SER A 989 -58.53 -24.22 -15.95
CA SER A 989 -59.44 -25.37 -16.11
C SER A 989 -58.82 -26.68 -15.63
N LYS A 990 -57.50 -26.82 -15.76
CA LYS A 990 -56.72 -27.99 -15.31
C LYS A 990 -56.49 -27.99 -13.80
N SER A 991 -56.36 -26.82 -13.16
CA SER A 991 -56.19 -26.70 -11.70
C SER A 991 -57.48 -26.88 -10.88
N LYS A 992 -58.65 -26.86 -11.54
CA LYS A 992 -59.96 -27.14 -10.95
C LYS A 992 -60.36 -28.63 -10.96
N LYS A 993 -59.52 -29.50 -11.52
CA LYS A 993 -59.58 -30.96 -11.36
C LYS A 993 -58.53 -31.40 -10.36
#